data_AF-A0A1B7NML9-F1
#
_entry.id   AF-A0A1B7NML9-F1
#
_cell.length_a   1.000
_cell.length_b   1.000
_cell.length_c   1.000
_cell.angle_alpha   90.00
_cell.angle_beta   90.00
_cell.angle_gamma   90.00
#
_symmetry.space_group_name_H-M   'P 1'
#
loop_
_entity.id
_entity.type
_entity.pdbx_description
1 polymer ?
#
loop_
_entity_poly.entity_id
_entity_poly.type
_entity_poly.pdbx_seq_one_letter_code
_entity_poly.pdbx_strand_id
1 'polypeptide(L)'
;MSETGSSLLSDWEDDLPDNVRFRLPGFTLPLNWEPTPISTPLTTPRSSMDGRTPRLHILHIQGIQRGRFPNALNYQDALHDNLRYPALTTRENTMVHIMNEITDRPGWNIKVSDDTIVDRWRKEMLSGNYGVSEAMAKWVIDELRYKTRIFHEYGLVDVFNGGVVKSDTAVPGSVNKELRAGVQRLEDVPKNLKDYHPSTDGQVLNLVHPSLFPLVYGRSRILSEKILGLDDCIPSCGLGETLPVPRDKYTVFDEKLDNGSGWAGNFWEDKIYSQKFQWLPCNVEFLDEKGSYLPLDAKDPSKVAAASLATPCQITSYINNLHPQKHRDLYKTIEKVISCAIPLWNRTLSSLSAEYTRRINYDICLRESSLSPPREGAAGTKNTKRSVTKSGYVLPEPRKFEPTMTPSLSPGSVDLKKQYRKTGLQLVVKLANIHLTPEKPKYEGGAWHVEGQLNEHICATALYYYDSQNITTSHITFRQQCVTNPKIKNSHSKDTDFLPEIFGKHTLSSATQIPGSVQCSQGRLLTFPNTLQHRVEPFELADKSKPGHHKIIALFLVDPHIRIISTANVPPQRRDWWTEHIESTGALKKLPKEIVDMVFGSGSQLDFPFSMEVAKRLRVELMAERTARVTEQDRHFRHREFSLREH
;
A
#
# COMPACT_ATOMS: atom_id res chain seq x y z
N MET A 1 10.07 42.43 -41.09
CA MET A 1 9.92 40.99 -41.43
C MET A 1 11.02 40.27 -40.65
N SER A 2 10.77 39.48 -39.61
CA SER A 2 9.61 38.66 -39.25
C SER A 2 9.44 38.63 -37.72
N GLU A 3 8.20 38.77 -37.27
CA GLU A 3 7.71 38.44 -35.93
C GLU A 3 7.77 36.92 -35.70
N THR A 4 8.20 36.48 -34.52
CA THR A 4 7.69 35.30 -33.78
C THR A 4 8.31 35.29 -32.38
N GLY A 5 7.73 36.07 -31.48
CA GLY A 5 8.15 36.13 -30.08
C GLY A 5 6.97 36.47 -29.18
N SER A 6 6.04 35.52 -28.99
CA SER A 6 5.06 35.50 -27.90
C SER A 6 4.27 34.19 -27.93
N SER A 7 3.77 33.77 -26.76
CA SER A 7 2.78 32.70 -26.52
C SER A 7 3.30 31.26 -26.33
N LEU A 8 3.87 30.98 -25.15
CA LEU A 8 3.69 29.69 -24.45
C LEU A 8 3.59 29.97 -22.94
N LEU A 9 2.66 30.84 -22.57
CA LEU A 9 2.01 30.72 -21.27
C LEU A 9 1.21 29.42 -21.30
N SER A 10 1.32 28.62 -20.25
CA SER A 10 0.83 27.25 -20.23
C SER A 10 -0.70 27.21 -20.30
N ASP A 11 -1.24 26.57 -21.35
CA ASP A 11 -2.66 26.33 -21.68
C ASP A 11 -3.60 25.85 -20.54
N TRP A 12 -3.13 25.67 -19.31
CA TRP A 12 -3.95 25.28 -18.16
C TRP A 12 -4.36 26.45 -17.25
N GLU A 13 -3.71 27.63 -17.37
CA GLU A 13 -4.11 28.82 -16.59
C GLU A 13 -5.31 29.55 -17.20
N ASP A 14 -5.51 29.46 -18.52
CA ASP A 14 -6.53 30.23 -19.24
C ASP A 14 -7.94 29.60 -19.25
N ASP A 15 -8.10 28.37 -18.72
CA ASP A 15 -9.36 27.59 -18.78
C ASP A 15 -10.06 27.41 -17.41
N LEU A 16 -9.57 28.01 -16.32
CA LEU A 16 -10.16 27.82 -14.99
C LEU A 16 -11.15 28.94 -14.64
N PRO A 17 -12.44 28.64 -14.43
CA PRO A 17 -13.38 29.65 -14.00
C PRO A 17 -12.99 30.16 -12.60
N ASP A 18 -13.04 31.48 -12.41
CA ASP A 18 -12.57 32.20 -11.20
C ASP A 18 -13.23 31.74 -9.88
N ASN A 19 -14.31 30.94 -9.97
CA ASN A 19 -15.12 30.51 -8.83
C ASN A 19 -14.71 29.14 -8.22
N VAL A 20 -13.70 28.43 -8.73
CA VAL A 20 -13.35 27.10 -8.18
C VAL A 20 -12.45 27.20 -6.94
N ARG A 21 -12.92 26.65 -5.82
CA ARG A 21 -12.24 26.76 -4.51
C ARG A 21 -11.04 25.82 -4.34
N PHE A 22 -10.94 24.76 -5.15
CA PHE A 22 -9.94 23.70 -4.99
C PHE A 22 -9.26 23.34 -6.30
N ARG A 23 -7.96 23.04 -6.25
CA ARG A 23 -7.21 22.52 -7.40
C ARG A 23 -6.96 21.02 -7.25
N LEU A 24 -7.60 20.20 -8.09
CA LEU A 24 -7.57 18.73 -7.99
C LEU A 24 -7.29 18.07 -9.36
N PRO A 25 -6.42 17.04 -9.43
CA PRO A 25 -6.21 16.24 -10.64
C PRO A 25 -7.51 15.63 -11.15
N GLY A 26 -7.74 15.72 -12.45
CA GLY A 26 -8.96 15.21 -13.10
C GLY A 26 -10.18 16.12 -12.96
N PHE A 27 -10.06 17.28 -12.30
CA PHE A 27 -11.10 18.31 -12.26
C PHE A 27 -10.57 19.62 -12.83
N THR A 28 -9.76 20.36 -12.06
CA THR A 28 -9.16 21.63 -12.47
C THR A 28 -7.67 21.51 -12.82
N LEU A 29 -7.05 20.38 -12.48
CA LEU A 29 -5.68 20.07 -12.86
C LEU A 29 -5.67 18.90 -13.84
N PRO A 30 -4.67 18.83 -14.73
CA PRO A 30 -4.40 17.62 -15.50
C PRO A 30 -4.35 16.39 -14.61
N LEU A 31 -4.82 15.25 -15.13
CA LEU A 31 -4.86 14.00 -14.38
C LEU A 31 -3.44 13.50 -14.01
N ASN A 32 -2.47 13.77 -14.88
CA ASN A 32 -1.04 13.51 -14.68
C ASN A 32 -0.29 14.64 -13.94
N TRP A 33 -0.99 15.57 -13.30
CA TRP A 33 -0.35 16.64 -12.54
C TRP A 33 0.45 16.09 -11.35
N GLU A 34 1.65 16.62 -11.13
CA GLU A 34 2.52 16.24 -10.01
C GLU A 34 2.90 17.47 -9.17
N PRO A 35 2.97 17.33 -7.82
CA PRO A 35 3.43 18.40 -6.95
C PRO A 35 4.96 18.59 -7.10
N THR A 36 5.42 19.83 -7.30
CA THR A 36 6.87 20.12 -7.44
C THR A 36 7.51 20.46 -6.09
N PRO A 37 8.60 19.79 -5.66
CA PRO A 37 9.29 20.12 -4.42
C PRO A 37 10.07 21.45 -4.51
N ILE A 38 10.01 22.29 -3.48
CA ILE A 38 10.81 23.53 -3.40
C ILE A 38 12.18 23.19 -2.78
N SER A 39 13.18 22.85 -3.61
CA SER A 39 14.59 23.28 -3.45
C SER A 39 15.54 22.64 -4.48
N THR A 40 15.60 23.22 -5.68
CA THR A 40 16.87 23.40 -6.40
C THR A 40 16.86 24.85 -6.89
N PRO A 41 17.87 25.68 -6.57
CA PRO A 41 17.83 27.10 -6.89
C PRO A 41 18.06 27.30 -8.39
N LEU A 42 17.01 27.67 -9.13
CA LEU A 42 17.15 28.26 -10.44
C LEU A 42 16.46 29.62 -10.42
N THR A 43 17.31 30.64 -10.29
CA THR A 43 17.18 31.98 -10.87
C THR A 43 15.77 32.51 -11.18
N THR A 44 15.43 33.52 -10.38
CA THR A 44 14.49 34.63 -10.62
C THR A 44 12.98 34.36 -10.63
N PRO A 45 12.22 35.08 -9.77
CA PRO A 45 10.77 35.02 -9.70
C PRO A 45 10.11 35.94 -10.74
N ARG A 46 9.05 35.48 -11.40
CA ARG A 46 7.99 36.39 -11.88
C ARG A 46 6.80 36.27 -10.93
N SER A 47 6.55 37.39 -10.26
CA SER A 47 5.43 37.69 -9.38
C SER A 47 4.07 37.46 -10.05
N SER A 48 3.17 36.72 -9.39
CA SER A 48 1.73 36.83 -9.67
C SER A 48 1.21 38.19 -9.17
N MET A 49 0.28 38.78 -9.92
CA MET A 49 -0.26 40.15 -9.71
C MET A 49 -1.25 40.28 -8.55
N ASP A 50 -1.42 39.27 -7.71
CA ASP A 50 -2.45 39.23 -6.65
C ASP A 50 -1.90 39.03 -5.23
N GLY A 51 -0.57 38.94 -5.06
CA GLY A 51 0.06 38.97 -3.74
C GLY A 51 -0.36 37.85 -2.77
N ARG A 52 -1.02 36.79 -3.27
CA ARG A 52 -1.46 35.64 -2.47
C ARG A 52 -0.86 34.36 -3.04
N THR A 53 0.21 33.89 -2.42
CA THR A 53 0.75 32.55 -2.67
C THR A 53 0.10 31.54 -1.72
N PRO A 54 -0.75 30.60 -2.18
CA PRO A 54 -0.95 29.36 -1.43
C PRO A 54 0.22 28.44 -1.78
N ARG A 55 1.40 28.69 -1.21
CA ARG A 55 2.50 27.72 -1.26
C ARG A 55 2.07 26.51 -0.43
N LEU A 56 1.65 25.42 -1.08
CA LEU A 56 1.56 24.12 -0.42
C LEU A 56 2.98 23.77 0.03
N HIS A 57 3.23 23.81 1.33
CA HIS A 57 4.52 23.47 1.90
C HIS A 57 4.71 21.95 1.84
N ILE A 58 5.36 21.46 0.78
CA ILE A 58 5.80 20.07 0.68
C ILE A 58 7.02 19.93 1.58
N LEU A 59 6.89 19.19 2.68
CA LEU A 59 8.01 18.87 3.54
C LEU A 59 8.93 17.91 2.78
N HIS A 60 10.16 18.35 2.51
CA HIS A 60 11.17 17.51 1.90
C HIS A 60 11.56 16.40 2.88
N ILE A 61 11.05 15.18 2.67
CA ILE A 61 11.62 13.98 3.28
C ILE A 61 12.97 13.77 2.59
N GLN A 62 14.07 13.78 3.37
CA GLN A 62 15.41 13.53 2.81
C GLN A 62 15.40 12.25 1.98
N GLY A 63 15.81 12.34 0.71
CA GLY A 63 15.86 11.22 -0.24
C GLY A 63 14.67 11.09 -1.20
N ILE A 64 13.57 11.83 -1.02
CA ILE A 64 12.42 11.81 -1.93
C ILE A 64 12.50 13.00 -2.91
N GLN A 65 13.03 12.74 -4.12
CA GLN A 65 13.31 13.78 -5.12
C GLN A 65 12.06 14.39 -5.79
N ARG A 66 10.92 13.71 -5.76
CA ARG A 66 9.72 14.06 -6.56
C ARG A 66 8.55 14.64 -5.76
N GLY A 67 8.74 14.90 -4.47
CA GLY A 67 7.67 15.41 -3.61
C GLY A 67 6.49 14.44 -3.44
N ARG A 68 6.67 13.13 -3.71
CA ARG A 68 5.72 12.02 -3.50
C ARG A 68 6.46 10.73 -3.18
N PHE A 69 5.81 9.79 -2.50
CA PHE A 69 6.36 8.47 -2.23
C PHE A 69 6.49 7.63 -3.51
N PRO A 70 7.54 6.82 -3.67
CA PRO A 70 7.69 5.94 -4.82
C PRO A 70 6.51 4.96 -4.95
N ASN A 71 6.13 4.65 -6.19
CA ASN A 71 5.00 3.76 -6.48
C ASN A 71 5.31 2.82 -7.64
N ALA A 72 5.03 1.52 -7.49
CA ALA A 72 5.29 0.49 -8.51
C ALA A 72 4.37 0.55 -9.74
N LEU A 73 3.32 1.37 -9.70
CA LEU A 73 2.49 1.73 -10.85
C LEU A 73 3.10 2.88 -11.67
N ASN A 74 4.06 3.64 -11.10
CA ASN A 74 4.71 4.75 -11.78
C ASN A 74 5.97 4.26 -12.50
N TYR A 75 5.96 4.31 -13.83
CA TYR A 75 7.09 3.86 -14.64
C TYR A 75 8.38 4.63 -14.37
N GLN A 76 8.32 5.92 -14.04
CA GLN A 76 9.52 6.70 -13.78
C GLN A 76 10.21 6.26 -12.47
N ASP A 77 9.43 5.83 -11.46
CA ASP A 77 10.00 5.28 -10.24
C ASP A 77 10.68 3.93 -10.48
N ALA A 78 10.13 3.12 -11.38
CA ALA A 78 10.77 1.90 -11.85
C ALA A 78 12.00 2.19 -12.72
N LEU A 79 11.97 3.25 -13.53
CA LEU A 79 13.04 3.57 -14.49
C LEU A 79 14.30 4.11 -13.85
N HIS A 80 14.16 5.06 -12.92
CA HIS A 80 15.29 5.77 -12.30
C HIS A 80 15.97 4.98 -11.17
N ASP A 81 15.73 3.67 -11.07
CA ASP A 81 16.11 2.85 -9.91
C ASP A 81 15.66 3.49 -8.59
N ASN A 82 14.56 4.26 -8.59
CA ASN A 82 14.01 4.89 -7.39
C ASN A 82 13.29 3.86 -6.51
N LEU A 83 12.87 2.72 -7.08
CA LEU A 83 12.46 1.51 -6.37
C LEU A 83 13.69 0.72 -5.86
N ARG A 84 14.46 1.32 -4.96
CA ARG A 84 15.79 0.84 -4.48
C ARG A 84 15.70 -0.39 -3.57
N TYR A 85 15.43 -1.57 -4.11
CA TYR A 85 15.73 -2.82 -3.39
C TYR A 85 16.94 -3.53 -4.00
N PRO A 86 18.05 -3.68 -3.27
CA PRO A 86 19.12 -4.56 -3.72
C PRO A 86 18.62 -6.00 -3.76
N ALA A 87 19.12 -6.77 -4.72
CA ALA A 87 18.88 -8.20 -4.74
C ALA A 87 19.46 -8.84 -3.48
N LEU A 88 18.62 -9.58 -2.76
CA LEU A 88 19.04 -10.35 -1.59
C LEU A 88 19.72 -11.63 -2.03
N THR A 89 20.84 -11.97 -1.39
CA THR A 89 21.41 -13.31 -1.57
C THR A 89 20.42 -14.36 -1.06
N THR A 90 20.46 -15.58 -1.62
CA THR A 90 19.61 -16.69 -1.16
C THR A 90 19.74 -16.91 0.34
N ARG A 91 20.97 -16.77 0.87
CA ARG A 91 21.26 -16.89 2.31
C ARG A 91 20.62 -15.77 3.13
N GLU A 92 20.66 -14.52 2.66
CA GLU A 92 19.99 -13.41 3.34
C GLU A 92 18.48 -13.58 3.36
N ASN A 93 17.86 -14.00 2.24
CA ASN A 93 16.45 -14.34 2.19
C ASN A 93 16.08 -15.43 3.20
N THR A 94 16.89 -16.48 3.29
CA THR A 94 16.71 -17.56 4.28
C THR A 94 16.71 -17.02 5.71
N MET A 95 17.65 -16.13 6.06
CA MET A 95 17.70 -15.53 7.40
C MET A 95 16.42 -14.73 7.69
N VAL A 96 15.97 -13.93 6.73
CA VAL A 96 14.74 -13.13 6.83
C VAL A 96 13.50 -14.01 7.02
N HIS A 97 13.40 -15.12 6.27
CA HIS A 97 12.29 -16.06 6.42
C HIS A 97 12.26 -16.70 7.81
N ILE A 98 13.41 -17.17 8.31
CA ILE A 98 13.49 -17.78 9.64
C ILE A 98 13.11 -16.77 10.74
N MET A 99 13.57 -15.52 10.63
CA MET A 99 13.16 -14.48 11.58
C MET A 99 11.65 -14.22 11.54
N ASN A 100 11.07 -14.17 10.34
CA ASN A 100 9.65 -13.99 10.18
C ASN A 100 8.86 -15.14 10.84
N GLU A 101 9.26 -16.39 10.61
CA GLU A 101 8.67 -17.57 11.26
C GLU A 101 8.78 -17.52 12.79
N ILE A 102 9.94 -17.11 13.32
CA ILE A 102 10.12 -17.00 14.78
C ILE A 102 9.23 -15.90 15.35
N THR A 103 9.12 -14.75 14.67
CA THR A 103 8.27 -13.64 15.13
C THR A 103 6.77 -13.93 15.03
N ASP A 104 6.35 -14.98 14.32
CA ASP A 104 4.98 -15.50 14.34
C ASP A 104 4.69 -16.41 15.54
N ARG A 105 5.72 -16.89 16.25
CA ARG A 105 5.54 -17.75 17.42
C ARG A 105 5.05 -16.91 18.61
N PRO A 106 4.03 -17.37 19.36
CA PRO A 106 3.55 -16.67 20.55
C PRO A 106 4.67 -16.46 21.59
N GLY A 107 4.83 -15.22 22.06
CA GLY A 107 5.80 -14.84 23.08
C GLY A 107 7.26 -14.88 22.62
N TRP A 108 7.54 -14.84 21.31
CA TRP A 108 8.90 -14.83 20.75
C TRP A 108 9.78 -13.74 21.39
N ASN A 109 9.19 -12.56 21.66
CA ASN A 109 9.86 -11.39 22.22
C ASN A 109 10.39 -11.60 23.64
N ILE A 110 9.77 -12.49 24.40
CA ILE A 110 10.23 -12.90 25.74
C ILE A 110 11.22 -14.07 25.58
N LYS A 111 10.84 -15.06 24.78
CA LYS A 111 11.58 -16.32 24.58
C LYS A 111 12.98 -16.14 24.00
N VAL A 112 13.22 -15.08 23.21
CA VAL A 112 14.55 -14.80 22.63
C VAL A 112 15.62 -14.41 23.68
N SER A 113 15.18 -14.06 24.88
CA SER A 113 16.08 -13.76 26.01
C SER A 113 16.48 -15.03 26.80
N ASP A 114 15.81 -16.16 26.57
CA ASP A 114 16.12 -17.44 27.21
C ASP A 114 17.11 -18.23 26.35
N ASP A 115 18.35 -18.35 26.83
CA ASP A 115 19.42 -19.04 26.11
C ASP A 115 19.10 -20.52 25.85
N THR A 116 18.30 -21.19 26.69
CA THR A 116 17.91 -22.59 26.47
C THR A 116 16.93 -22.74 25.31
N ILE A 117 16.05 -21.74 25.12
CA ILE A 117 15.12 -21.70 23.99
C ILE A 117 15.88 -21.32 22.72
N VAL A 118 16.74 -20.31 22.80
CA VAL A 118 17.60 -19.87 21.71
C VAL A 118 18.49 -21.01 21.21
N ASP A 119 19.06 -21.82 22.11
CA ASP A 119 19.86 -22.98 21.73
C ASP A 119 19.06 -24.04 20.97
N ARG A 120 17.77 -24.20 21.29
CA ARG A 120 16.87 -25.08 20.52
C ARG A 120 16.60 -24.51 19.14
N TRP A 121 16.25 -23.23 19.03
CA TRP A 121 16.06 -22.56 17.73
C TRP A 121 17.32 -22.62 16.88
N ARG A 122 18.50 -22.44 17.49
CA ARG A 122 19.79 -22.59 16.83
C ARG A 122 20.00 -23.99 16.27
N LYS A 123 19.74 -25.04 17.07
CA LYS A 123 19.81 -26.43 16.59
C LYS A 123 18.81 -26.70 15.46
N GLU A 124 17.57 -26.21 15.58
CA GLU A 124 16.56 -26.28 14.52
C GLU A 124 17.07 -25.65 13.22
N MET A 125 17.61 -24.42 13.28
CA MET A 125 18.16 -23.70 12.12
C MET A 125 19.31 -24.46 11.44
N LEU A 126 20.26 -24.99 12.22
CA LEU A 126 21.44 -25.70 11.70
C LEU A 126 21.10 -27.10 11.16
N SER A 127 20.09 -27.76 11.71
CA SER A 127 19.66 -29.10 11.27
C SER A 127 18.66 -29.07 10.11
N GLY A 128 18.03 -27.92 9.86
CA GLY A 128 17.06 -27.76 8.79
C GLY A 128 17.66 -27.78 7.39
N ASN A 129 16.80 -27.94 6.39
CA ASN A 129 17.18 -27.95 4.97
C ASN A 129 17.52 -26.56 4.40
N TYR A 130 17.72 -25.56 5.26
CA TYR A 130 17.96 -24.17 4.89
C TYR A 130 19.43 -23.88 4.55
N GLY A 131 20.36 -24.80 4.83
CA GLY A 131 21.80 -24.58 4.59
C GLY A 131 22.40 -23.44 5.42
N VAL A 132 21.84 -23.21 6.62
CA VAL A 132 22.21 -22.12 7.54
C VAL A 132 23.57 -22.40 8.16
N SER A 133 24.49 -21.44 8.11
CA SER A 133 25.76 -21.53 8.84
C SER A 133 25.60 -21.10 10.30
N GLU A 134 26.62 -21.40 11.10
CA GLU A 134 26.74 -20.90 12.47
C GLU A 134 26.66 -19.36 12.53
N ALA A 135 27.32 -18.68 11.57
CA ALA A 135 27.31 -17.22 11.50
C ALA A 135 25.91 -16.68 11.21
N MET A 136 25.17 -17.29 10.28
CA MET A 136 23.78 -16.94 9.99
C MET A 136 22.86 -17.16 11.19
N ALA A 137 22.95 -18.33 11.84
CA ALA A 137 22.14 -18.65 13.01
C ALA A 137 22.38 -17.64 14.14
N LYS A 138 23.65 -17.32 14.42
CA LYS A 138 24.00 -16.30 15.41
C LYS A 138 23.41 -14.94 15.04
N TRP A 139 23.56 -14.54 13.77
CA TRP A 139 23.10 -13.25 13.30
C TRP A 139 21.57 -13.11 13.40
N VAL A 140 20.82 -14.16 13.05
CA VAL A 140 19.35 -14.22 13.21
C VAL A 140 18.94 -13.97 14.65
N ILE A 141 19.60 -14.62 15.61
CA ILE A 141 19.30 -14.43 17.05
C ILE A 141 19.65 -13.00 17.50
N ASP A 142 20.80 -12.48 17.10
CA ASP A 142 21.21 -11.11 17.45
C ASP A 142 20.21 -10.07 16.91
N GLU A 143 19.74 -10.21 15.66
CA GLU A 143 18.73 -9.31 15.10
C GLU A 143 17.38 -9.47 15.82
N LEU A 144 16.94 -10.70 16.15
CA LEU A 144 15.71 -10.90 16.91
C LEU A 144 15.77 -10.23 18.29
N ARG A 145 16.91 -10.33 18.99
CA ARG A 145 17.15 -9.63 20.26
C ARG A 145 17.17 -8.11 20.10
N TYR A 146 17.63 -7.60 18.97
CA TYR A 146 17.53 -6.17 18.69
C TYR A 146 16.09 -5.73 18.40
N LYS A 147 15.34 -6.51 17.61
CA LYS A 147 13.93 -6.26 17.27
C LYS A 147 13.02 -6.23 18.49
N THR A 148 13.35 -6.92 19.60
CA THR A 148 12.55 -6.82 20.83
C THR A 148 12.50 -5.41 21.37
N ARG A 149 13.56 -4.60 21.23
CA ARG A 149 13.56 -3.19 21.68
C ARG A 149 12.48 -2.39 20.96
N ILE A 150 12.43 -2.53 19.64
CA ILE A 150 11.43 -1.89 18.78
C ILE A 150 10.04 -2.41 19.12
N PHE A 151 9.89 -3.72 19.31
CA PHE A 151 8.62 -4.32 19.66
C PHE A 151 8.12 -3.86 21.04
N HIS A 152 8.99 -3.73 22.03
CA HIS A 152 8.63 -3.25 23.36
C HIS A 152 8.25 -1.77 23.38
N GLU A 153 8.83 -0.96 22.49
CA GLU A 153 8.54 0.48 22.40
C GLU A 153 7.33 0.79 21.51
N TYR A 154 7.17 0.08 20.39
CA TYR A 154 6.19 0.39 19.35
C TYR A 154 5.16 -0.72 19.08
N GLY A 155 5.33 -1.91 19.66
CA GLY A 155 4.44 -3.06 19.46
C GLY A 155 4.42 -3.62 18.03
N LEU A 156 5.45 -3.34 17.22
CA LEU A 156 5.52 -3.73 15.80
C LEU A 156 6.81 -4.47 15.46
N VAL A 157 6.80 -5.17 14.32
CA VAL A 157 7.93 -5.93 13.78
C VAL A 157 8.08 -5.64 12.29
N ASP A 158 9.27 -5.23 11.87
CA ASP A 158 9.64 -5.22 10.46
C ASP A 158 9.91 -6.66 10.00
N VAL A 159 9.13 -7.10 9.00
CA VAL A 159 9.13 -8.48 8.50
C VAL A 159 10.33 -8.72 7.58
N PHE A 160 10.36 -8.00 6.47
CA PHE A 160 11.46 -8.01 5.51
C PHE A 160 11.74 -6.58 5.04
N ASN A 161 12.89 -6.41 4.39
CA ASN A 161 13.29 -5.10 3.89
C ASN A 161 12.28 -4.62 2.83
N GLY A 162 11.94 -3.33 2.83
CA GLY A 162 10.90 -2.77 1.97
C GLY A 162 9.59 -2.39 2.66
N GLY A 163 9.67 -2.07 3.96
CA GLY A 163 8.59 -1.40 4.67
C GLY A 163 7.39 -2.30 4.99
N VAL A 164 7.57 -3.62 5.02
CA VAL A 164 6.49 -4.53 5.45
C VAL A 164 6.55 -4.73 6.94
N VAL A 165 5.52 -4.26 7.63
CA VAL A 165 5.45 -4.14 9.09
C VAL A 165 4.21 -4.84 9.59
N LYS A 166 4.36 -5.71 10.59
CA LYS A 166 3.23 -6.40 11.23
C LYS A 166 3.15 -6.06 12.72
N SER A 167 1.94 -6.09 13.26
CA SER A 167 1.68 -6.03 14.69
C SER A 167 0.48 -6.89 15.05
N ASP A 168 0.65 -7.73 16.08
CA ASP A 168 -0.43 -8.53 16.68
C ASP A 168 -1.04 -7.85 17.91
N THR A 169 -0.58 -6.63 18.23
CA THR A 169 -0.98 -5.88 19.44
C THR A 169 -1.49 -4.48 19.15
N ALA A 170 -1.34 -3.98 17.91
CA ALA A 170 -1.70 -2.61 17.53
C ALA A 170 -3.19 -2.31 17.69
N VAL A 171 -4.07 -3.26 17.36
CA VAL A 171 -5.52 -3.08 17.50
C VAL A 171 -6.01 -3.72 18.81
N PRO A 172 -6.51 -2.94 19.79
CA PRO A 172 -7.00 -3.48 21.04
C PRO A 172 -8.18 -4.44 20.84
N GLY A 173 -8.30 -5.44 21.73
CA GLY A 173 -9.40 -6.40 21.69
C GLY A 173 -10.79 -5.76 21.84
N SER A 174 -10.90 -4.62 22.52
CA SER A 174 -12.13 -3.82 22.60
C SER A 174 -12.52 -3.25 21.23
N VAL A 175 -11.58 -2.63 20.51
CA VAL A 175 -11.78 -2.10 19.16
C VAL A 175 -12.16 -3.21 18.19
N ASN A 176 -11.54 -4.40 18.31
CA ASN A 176 -11.92 -5.57 17.51
C ASN A 176 -13.38 -6.00 17.75
N LYS A 177 -13.82 -6.05 19.01
CA LYS A 177 -15.21 -6.38 19.36
C LYS A 177 -16.20 -5.36 18.81
N GLU A 178 -15.89 -4.08 18.94
CA GLU A 178 -16.69 -3.00 18.34
C GLU A 178 -16.78 -3.15 16.82
N LEU A 179 -15.66 -3.48 16.16
CA LEU A 179 -15.61 -3.64 14.71
C LEU A 179 -16.48 -4.80 14.26
N ARG A 180 -16.37 -5.95 14.94
CA ARG A 180 -17.22 -7.13 14.65
C ARG A 180 -18.70 -6.79 14.82
N ALA A 181 -19.08 -6.11 15.90
CA ALA A 181 -20.47 -5.71 16.12
C ALA A 181 -20.99 -4.68 15.09
N GLY A 182 -20.15 -3.74 14.66
CA GLY A 182 -20.50 -2.77 13.62
C GLY A 182 -20.65 -3.42 12.25
N VAL A 183 -19.74 -4.33 11.89
CA VAL A 183 -19.73 -5.04 10.60
C VAL A 183 -20.84 -6.08 10.52
N GLN A 184 -21.22 -6.71 11.63
CA GLN A 184 -22.35 -7.67 11.68
C GLN A 184 -23.63 -7.06 11.07
N ARG A 185 -23.89 -5.77 11.29
CA ARG A 185 -25.05 -5.07 10.69
C ARG A 185 -25.01 -5.00 9.17
N LEU A 186 -23.82 -5.05 8.56
CA LEU A 186 -23.63 -5.09 7.11
C LEU A 186 -23.77 -6.53 6.57
N GLU A 187 -23.48 -7.54 7.40
CA GLU A 187 -23.60 -8.96 7.05
C GLU A 187 -25.04 -9.47 7.14
N ASP A 188 -25.79 -8.96 8.13
CA ASP A 188 -27.16 -9.35 8.46
C ASP A 188 -28.20 -8.68 7.55
N VAL A 189 -27.95 -8.77 6.25
CA VAL A 189 -28.90 -8.36 5.21
C VAL A 189 -29.52 -9.60 4.55
N PRO A 190 -30.76 -9.50 4.04
CA PRO A 190 -31.38 -10.53 3.22
C PRO A 190 -30.45 -11.08 2.13
N LYS A 191 -30.52 -12.39 1.85
CA LYS A 191 -29.60 -13.09 0.93
C LYS A 191 -29.52 -12.43 -0.46
N ASN A 192 -30.63 -11.91 -0.96
CA ASN A 192 -30.72 -11.22 -2.25
C ASN A 192 -30.01 -9.84 -2.27
N LEU A 193 -29.73 -9.26 -1.10
CA LEU A 193 -28.99 -8.00 -0.95
C LEU A 193 -27.49 -8.21 -0.71
N LYS A 194 -27.05 -9.45 -0.43
CA LYS A 194 -25.63 -9.77 -0.26
C LYS A 194 -24.87 -9.56 -1.57
N ASP A 195 -23.81 -8.77 -1.49
CA ASP A 195 -23.02 -8.37 -2.65
C ASP A 195 -21.76 -9.23 -2.79
N TYR A 196 -21.92 -10.39 -3.42
CA TYR A 196 -20.79 -11.28 -3.69
C TYR A 196 -19.92 -10.75 -4.85
N HIS A 197 -18.61 -10.92 -4.70
CA HIS A 197 -17.65 -10.50 -5.71
C HIS A 197 -17.82 -11.34 -6.99
N PRO A 198 -17.96 -10.72 -8.18
CA PRO A 198 -18.36 -11.42 -9.41
C PRO A 198 -17.46 -12.59 -9.81
N SER A 199 -16.16 -12.50 -9.52
CA SER A 199 -15.15 -13.47 -9.97
C SER A 199 -14.82 -14.57 -8.94
N THR A 200 -15.57 -14.66 -7.82
CA THR A 200 -15.20 -15.54 -6.69
C THR A 200 -16.23 -16.61 -6.39
N ASP A 201 -17.16 -16.84 -7.32
CA ASP A 201 -18.19 -17.89 -7.22
C ASP A 201 -18.92 -17.90 -5.85
N GLY A 202 -19.22 -16.71 -5.32
CA GLY A 202 -19.93 -16.54 -4.05
C GLY A 202 -19.08 -16.71 -2.78
N GLN A 203 -17.75 -16.78 -2.87
CA GLN A 203 -16.88 -16.92 -1.70
C GLN A 203 -16.50 -15.57 -1.06
N VAL A 204 -16.35 -14.51 -1.85
CA VAL A 204 -16.00 -13.18 -1.32
C VAL A 204 -17.24 -12.31 -1.23
N LEU A 205 -17.63 -11.94 -0.01
CA LEU A 205 -18.71 -11.00 0.29
C LEU A 205 -18.14 -9.59 0.46
N ASN A 206 -18.54 -8.67 -0.41
CA ASN A 206 -18.18 -7.27 -0.33
C ASN A 206 -19.16 -6.53 0.59
N LEU A 207 -18.66 -5.96 1.69
CA LEU A 207 -19.47 -5.18 2.61
C LEU A 207 -19.34 -3.68 2.33
N VAL A 208 -18.10 -3.22 2.18
CA VAL A 208 -17.75 -1.89 1.67
C VAL A 208 -16.71 -2.08 0.60
N HIS A 209 -17.02 -1.74 -0.64
CA HIS A 209 -16.11 -1.95 -1.76
C HIS A 209 -15.95 -0.65 -2.57
N PRO A 210 -14.71 -0.16 -2.77
CA PRO A 210 -14.48 1.13 -3.41
C PRO A 210 -14.86 1.17 -4.90
N SER A 211 -14.89 0.01 -5.56
CA SER A 211 -15.40 -0.12 -6.94
C SER A 211 -16.92 -0.11 -7.05
N LEU A 212 -17.67 -0.02 -5.96
CA LEU A 212 -19.13 0.20 -6.00
C LEU A 212 -19.40 1.69 -5.75
N PHE A 213 -20.16 2.32 -6.65
CA PHE A 213 -20.32 3.77 -6.72
C PHE A 213 -18.98 4.55 -6.82
N PRO A 214 -18.03 4.15 -7.70
CA PRO A 214 -16.82 4.92 -7.93
C PRO A 214 -17.17 6.27 -8.58
N LEU A 215 -16.22 7.19 -8.64
CA LEU A 215 -16.32 8.32 -9.55
C LEU A 215 -16.30 7.80 -10.98
N VAL A 216 -17.21 8.32 -11.82
CA VAL A 216 -17.31 8.03 -13.25
C VAL A 216 -17.25 9.35 -14.01
N TYR A 217 -16.12 9.61 -14.68
CA TYR A 217 -15.98 10.84 -15.47
C TYR A 217 -17.05 10.90 -16.58
N GLY A 218 -17.57 12.10 -16.85
CA GLY A 218 -18.71 12.33 -17.74
C GLY A 218 -20.09 11.99 -17.14
N ARG A 219 -20.16 11.46 -15.92
CA ARG A 219 -21.44 11.10 -15.27
C ARG A 219 -21.57 11.56 -13.81
N SER A 220 -20.50 11.41 -13.02
CA SER A 220 -20.47 11.83 -11.62
C SER A 220 -20.52 13.35 -11.50
N ARG A 221 -21.14 13.83 -10.42
CA ARG A 221 -21.22 15.26 -10.12
C ARG A 221 -20.22 15.68 -9.05
N ILE A 222 -19.64 16.85 -9.20
CA ILE A 222 -18.68 17.46 -8.27
C ILE A 222 -19.16 18.83 -7.82
N LEU A 223 -18.88 19.18 -6.56
CA LEU A 223 -19.09 20.52 -6.02
C LEU A 223 -17.81 21.35 -6.17
N SER A 224 -17.88 22.45 -6.91
CA SER A 224 -16.75 23.35 -7.18
C SER A 224 -16.39 24.27 -6.00
N GLU A 225 -17.38 24.66 -5.20
CA GLU A 225 -17.26 25.71 -4.17
C GLU A 225 -17.35 25.18 -2.72
N LYS A 226 -17.82 23.94 -2.54
CA LYS A 226 -18.18 23.36 -1.24
C LYS A 226 -17.45 22.05 -0.96
N ILE A 227 -16.92 21.91 0.27
CA ILE A 227 -16.48 20.64 0.84
C ILE A 227 -17.62 20.08 1.69
N LEU A 228 -17.93 18.80 1.48
CA LEU A 228 -18.94 18.06 2.23
C LEU A 228 -18.34 17.45 3.49
N GLY A 229 -19.08 17.60 4.59
CA GLY A 229 -18.93 16.85 5.82
C GLY A 229 -19.85 15.62 5.86
N LEU A 230 -19.93 14.99 7.03
CA LEU A 230 -20.80 13.82 7.26
C LEU A 230 -22.29 14.19 7.36
N ASP A 231 -22.61 15.39 7.83
CA ASP A 231 -23.99 15.81 8.09
C ASP A 231 -24.70 16.35 6.84
N ASP A 232 -23.95 16.94 5.92
CA ASP A 232 -24.49 17.64 4.75
C ASP A 232 -24.24 16.89 3.42
N CYS A 233 -23.59 15.73 3.44
CA CYS A 233 -23.36 14.94 2.23
C CYS A 233 -24.67 14.37 1.64
N ILE A 234 -25.56 13.79 2.46
CA ILE A 234 -26.81 13.17 2.00
C ILE A 234 -27.78 14.21 1.41
N PRO A 235 -28.01 15.38 2.04
CA PRO A 235 -28.79 16.46 1.43
C PRO A 235 -28.20 16.97 0.11
N SER A 236 -26.89 16.82 -0.10
CA SER A 236 -26.21 17.28 -1.30
C SER A 236 -26.22 16.27 -2.46
N CYS A 237 -26.82 15.08 -2.28
CA CYS A 237 -27.01 14.10 -3.34
C CYS A 237 -27.67 14.72 -4.59
N GLY A 238 -27.11 14.48 -5.77
CA GLY A 238 -27.63 15.04 -7.02
C GLY A 238 -27.13 16.46 -7.36
N LEU A 239 -26.54 17.18 -6.40
CA LEU A 239 -26.01 18.53 -6.63
C LEU A 239 -24.64 18.50 -7.32
N GLY A 240 -24.25 19.67 -7.84
CA GLY A 240 -22.97 19.86 -8.52
C GLY A 240 -23.04 19.74 -10.03
N GLU A 241 -21.93 20.04 -10.67
CA GLU A 241 -21.76 19.95 -12.12
C GLU A 241 -21.22 18.57 -12.51
N THR A 242 -21.54 18.13 -13.72
CA THR A 242 -21.00 16.87 -14.25
C THR A 242 -19.52 17.02 -14.52
N LEU A 243 -18.72 16.16 -13.91
CA LEU A 243 -17.27 16.16 -14.10
C LEU A 243 -16.93 15.79 -15.55
N PRO A 244 -16.13 16.59 -16.28
CA PRO A 244 -15.80 16.30 -17.67
C PRO A 244 -14.90 15.06 -17.79
N VAL A 245 -14.89 14.44 -18.97
CA VAL A 245 -13.94 13.36 -19.28
C VAL A 245 -12.54 13.96 -19.44
N PRO A 246 -11.50 13.47 -18.71
CA PRO A 246 -10.14 13.96 -18.84
C PRO A 246 -9.64 13.81 -20.29
N ARG A 247 -8.96 14.84 -20.82
CA ARG A 247 -8.39 14.81 -22.18
C ARG A 247 -7.33 13.71 -22.28
N ASP A 248 -7.24 13.04 -23.44
CA ASP A 248 -6.31 11.94 -23.71
C ASP A 248 -4.85 12.28 -23.35
N LYS A 249 -4.40 13.50 -23.68
CA LYS A 249 -3.04 13.98 -23.38
C LYS A 249 -2.67 13.99 -21.90
N TYR A 250 -3.65 13.96 -20.99
CA TYR A 250 -3.41 13.91 -19.54
C TYR A 250 -3.38 12.48 -18.98
N THR A 251 -3.57 11.48 -19.85
CA THR A 251 -3.66 10.07 -19.44
C THR A 251 -2.40 9.28 -19.77
N VAL A 252 -1.48 9.94 -20.46
CA VAL A 252 -0.14 9.47 -20.81
C VAL A 252 0.91 10.27 -20.02
N PHE A 253 2.12 9.75 -19.90
CA PHE A 253 3.25 10.53 -19.39
C PHE A 253 3.76 11.52 -20.46
N ASP A 254 4.27 12.68 -20.02
CA ASP A 254 4.83 13.70 -20.91
C ASP A 254 6.13 13.18 -21.57
N GLU A 255 6.14 13.14 -22.90
CA GLU A 255 7.27 12.71 -23.75
C GLU A 255 8.56 13.49 -23.46
N LYS A 256 8.47 14.73 -22.97
CA LYS A 256 9.64 15.58 -22.68
C LYS A 256 10.44 15.13 -21.45
N LEU A 257 9.91 14.20 -20.65
CA LEU A 257 10.62 13.58 -19.52
C LEU A 257 11.39 12.32 -19.92
N ASP A 258 11.28 11.85 -21.17
CA ASP A 258 12.20 10.85 -21.72
C ASP A 258 13.54 11.53 -22.01
N ASN A 259 14.58 11.23 -21.24
CA ASN A 259 15.95 11.70 -21.51
C ASN A 259 16.58 10.98 -22.72
N GLY A 260 15.84 10.80 -23.82
CA GLY A 260 16.33 10.19 -25.05
C GLY A 260 16.75 8.72 -24.88
N SER A 261 16.17 7.99 -23.93
CA SER A 261 16.56 6.60 -23.65
C SER A 261 16.16 5.63 -24.76
N GLY A 262 15.24 6.03 -25.65
CA GLY A 262 14.64 5.17 -26.68
C GLY A 262 13.83 4.00 -26.11
N TRP A 263 13.84 3.83 -24.78
CA TRP A 263 13.22 2.70 -24.08
C TRP A 263 11.71 2.83 -24.06
N ALA A 264 11.20 4.06 -24.02
CA ALA A 264 9.79 4.31 -23.83
C ALA A 264 9.00 4.49 -25.15
N GLY A 265 9.67 4.53 -26.30
CA GLY A 265 9.05 4.70 -27.63
C GLY A 265 7.93 3.71 -27.99
N ASN A 266 7.88 2.54 -27.36
CA ASN A 266 6.81 1.54 -27.53
C ASN A 266 5.79 1.51 -26.36
N PHE A 267 5.98 2.34 -25.33
CA PHE A 267 5.25 2.32 -24.05
C PHE A 267 4.51 3.63 -23.75
N TRP A 268 4.82 4.72 -24.45
CA TRP A 268 4.14 6.02 -24.31
C TRP A 268 2.67 6.01 -24.76
N GLU A 269 2.24 5.01 -25.53
CA GLU A 269 0.84 4.86 -25.97
C GLU A 269 -0.10 4.33 -24.85
N ASP A 270 0.46 3.75 -23.78
CA ASP A 270 -0.35 3.14 -22.71
C ASP A 270 -0.94 4.22 -21.79
N LYS A 271 -2.27 4.40 -21.81
CA LYS A 271 -3.02 5.34 -20.96
C LYS A 271 -2.95 4.98 -19.47
N ILE A 272 -1.87 5.30 -18.78
CA ILE A 272 -1.62 4.93 -17.38
C ILE A 272 -2.64 5.45 -16.36
N TYR A 273 -3.37 6.52 -16.68
CA TYR A 273 -4.50 6.99 -15.89
C TYR A 273 -5.83 6.61 -16.55
N SER A 274 -6.81 6.23 -15.74
CA SER A 274 -8.17 5.97 -16.19
C SER A 274 -8.87 7.28 -16.56
N GLN A 275 -9.43 7.35 -17.77
CA GLN A 275 -10.35 8.42 -18.16
C GLN A 275 -11.78 8.19 -17.68
N LYS A 276 -12.06 7.01 -17.13
CA LYS A 276 -13.43 6.58 -16.87
C LYS A 276 -13.73 6.52 -15.39
N PHE A 277 -12.79 6.02 -14.58
CA PHE A 277 -13.04 5.73 -13.18
C PHE A 277 -11.98 6.29 -12.24
N GLN A 278 -12.40 6.62 -11.03
CA GLN A 278 -11.52 6.85 -9.89
C GLN A 278 -12.21 6.35 -8.62
N TRP A 279 -11.47 5.72 -7.71
CA TRP A 279 -11.98 5.51 -6.36
C TRP A 279 -12.07 6.83 -5.60
N LEU A 280 -13.11 6.96 -4.78
CA LEU A 280 -13.33 8.14 -3.94
C LEU A 280 -12.81 7.86 -2.52
N PRO A 281 -11.65 8.40 -2.12
CA PRO A 281 -11.22 8.35 -0.73
C PRO A 281 -12.12 9.23 0.15
N CYS A 282 -12.21 8.90 1.44
CA CYS A 282 -12.69 9.80 2.46
C CYS A 282 -11.55 10.62 3.07
N ASN A 283 -11.89 11.80 3.60
CA ASN A 283 -10.97 12.67 4.30
C ASN A 283 -10.89 12.28 5.78
N VAL A 284 -9.68 12.35 6.32
CA VAL A 284 -9.38 12.08 7.72
C VAL A 284 -8.54 13.21 8.30
N GLU A 285 -8.93 13.73 9.46
CA GLU A 285 -8.21 14.77 10.18
C GLU A 285 -7.65 14.23 11.49
N PHE A 286 -6.52 14.78 11.92
CA PHE A 286 -5.90 14.42 13.19
C PHE A 286 -6.55 15.21 14.32
N LEU A 287 -6.79 14.56 15.46
CA LEU A 287 -7.32 15.24 16.64
C LEU A 287 -6.18 15.78 17.51
N ASP A 288 -6.41 16.98 18.05
CA ASP A 288 -5.41 17.81 18.73
C ASP A 288 -5.24 17.49 20.22
N GLU A 289 -5.94 16.49 20.73
CA GLU A 289 -5.95 16.16 22.14
C GLU A 289 -4.55 15.68 22.60
N LYS A 290 -3.92 16.48 23.46
CA LYS A 290 -2.74 16.08 24.22
C LYS A 290 -3.14 14.89 25.12
N GLY A 291 -2.71 13.68 24.76
CA GLY A 291 -2.78 12.52 25.64
C GLY A 291 -3.98 11.58 25.49
N SER A 292 -4.85 11.76 24.49
CA SER A 292 -5.98 10.85 24.25
C SER A 292 -5.54 9.60 23.44
N TYR A 293 -4.62 8.81 23.95
CA TYR A 293 -4.32 7.50 23.34
C TYR A 293 -5.53 6.57 23.50
N LEU A 294 -5.67 5.58 22.63
CA LEU A 294 -6.77 4.63 22.73
C LEU A 294 -6.79 3.99 24.14
N PRO A 295 -7.94 3.94 24.83
CA PRO A 295 -8.01 3.45 26.20
C PRO A 295 -7.42 2.04 26.29
N LEU A 296 -6.41 1.88 27.15
CA LEU A 296 -5.67 0.64 27.35
C LEU A 296 -6.53 -0.38 28.12
N ASP A 297 -6.42 -1.66 27.75
CA ASP A 297 -6.90 -2.74 28.62
C ASP A 297 -5.91 -2.92 29.77
N ALA A 298 -6.29 -2.46 30.97
CA ALA A 298 -5.45 -2.53 32.17
C ALA A 298 -5.08 -3.97 32.58
N LYS A 299 -5.68 -5.01 31.98
CA LYS A 299 -5.42 -6.42 32.29
C LYS A 299 -4.32 -7.07 31.44
N ASP A 300 -3.78 -6.39 30.42
CA ASP A 300 -2.72 -6.94 29.56
C ASP A 300 -1.56 -5.96 29.33
N PRO A 301 -0.60 -5.87 30.28
CA PRO A 301 0.54 -4.96 30.19
C PRO A 301 1.53 -5.26 29.04
N SER A 302 1.40 -6.40 28.34
CA SER A 302 2.24 -6.73 27.18
C SER A 302 1.75 -6.16 25.85
N LYS A 303 0.53 -5.57 25.82
CA LYS A 303 -0.10 -4.95 24.64
C LYS A 303 -0.01 -3.42 24.60
N VAL A 304 0.81 -2.83 25.48
CA VAL A 304 0.73 -1.41 25.85
C VAL A 304 1.39 -0.46 24.85
N ALA A 305 2.40 -0.88 24.10
CA ALA A 305 3.25 0.04 23.32
C ALA A 305 2.56 0.64 22.08
N ALA A 306 2.01 -0.19 21.18
CA ALA A 306 1.44 0.31 19.91
C ALA A 306 0.20 1.19 20.11
N ALA A 307 -0.72 0.77 21.00
CA ALA A 307 -1.96 1.51 21.28
C ALA A 307 -1.71 2.85 21.98
N SER A 308 -0.67 2.94 22.82
CA SER A 308 -0.23 4.18 23.48
C SER A 308 0.49 5.15 22.54
N LEU A 309 0.69 4.80 21.27
CA LEU A 309 1.27 5.67 20.24
C LEU A 309 0.26 6.00 19.13
N ALA A 310 -0.92 5.37 19.14
CA ALA A 310 -1.97 5.60 18.16
C ALA A 310 -2.38 7.07 18.20
N THR A 311 -2.29 7.74 17.05
CA THR A 311 -2.75 9.13 16.92
C THR A 311 -4.23 9.12 16.62
N PRO A 312 -5.07 9.71 17.48
CA PRO A 312 -6.50 9.79 17.21
C PRO A 312 -6.76 10.62 15.98
N CYS A 313 -7.70 10.14 15.17
CA CYS A 313 -8.15 10.80 13.97
C CYS A 313 -9.67 10.72 13.85
N GLN A 314 -10.24 11.60 13.04
CA GLN A 314 -11.65 11.63 12.74
C GLN A 314 -11.87 11.60 11.23
N ILE A 315 -12.86 10.84 10.78
CA ILE A 315 -13.30 10.86 9.39
C ILE A 315 -14.22 12.09 9.22
N THR A 316 -13.90 12.96 8.27
CA THR A 316 -14.64 14.22 8.06
C THR A 316 -15.57 14.20 6.86
N SER A 317 -15.37 13.28 5.90
CA SER A 317 -16.30 13.05 4.78
C SER A 317 -16.76 11.60 4.72
N TYR A 318 -17.89 11.31 4.07
CA TYR A 318 -18.45 9.96 4.06
C TYR A 318 -17.48 8.92 3.45
N ILE A 319 -17.43 7.71 3.99
CA ILE A 319 -16.76 6.56 3.35
C ILE A 319 -17.62 6.13 2.16
N ASN A 320 -17.01 6.02 0.98
CA ASN A 320 -17.73 5.59 -0.21
C ASN A 320 -18.46 4.26 0.03
N ASN A 321 -19.74 4.21 -0.35
CA ASN A 321 -20.63 3.07 -0.16
C ASN A 321 -20.93 2.68 1.31
N LEU A 322 -20.64 3.51 2.31
CA LEU A 322 -21.03 3.28 3.71
C LEU A 322 -21.85 4.44 4.27
N HIS A 323 -23.12 4.21 4.60
CA HIS A 323 -24.04 5.29 4.99
C HIS A 323 -23.62 5.97 6.31
N PRO A 324 -23.32 7.28 6.34
CA PRO A 324 -22.70 7.95 7.49
C PRO A 324 -23.61 8.03 8.72
N GLN A 325 -24.92 8.24 8.52
CA GLN A 325 -25.88 8.33 9.63
C GLN A 325 -26.25 6.94 10.19
N LYS A 326 -26.59 5.95 9.33
CA LYS A 326 -26.97 4.59 9.76
C LYS A 326 -25.84 3.80 10.43
N HIS A 327 -24.59 4.07 10.05
CA HIS A 327 -23.42 3.33 10.52
C HIS A 327 -22.45 4.21 11.34
N ARG A 328 -22.97 5.21 12.07
CA ARG A 328 -22.15 6.16 12.85
C ARG A 328 -21.16 5.47 13.80
N ASP A 329 -21.59 4.41 14.49
CA ASP A 329 -20.72 3.65 15.40
C ASP A 329 -19.57 2.95 14.66
N LEU A 330 -19.85 2.44 13.46
CA LEU A 330 -18.84 1.79 12.63
C LEU A 330 -17.83 2.82 12.10
N TYR A 331 -18.27 4.03 11.73
CA TYR A 331 -17.33 5.14 11.43
C TYR A 331 -16.40 5.41 12.61
N LYS A 332 -16.95 5.54 13.82
CA LYS A 332 -16.14 5.73 15.05
C LYS A 332 -15.19 4.58 15.32
N THR A 333 -15.57 3.36 14.96
CA THR A 333 -14.69 2.21 15.11
C THR A 333 -13.58 2.20 14.04
N ILE A 334 -13.91 2.53 12.79
CA ILE A 334 -12.93 2.63 11.69
C ILE A 334 -11.91 3.74 11.98
N GLU A 335 -12.33 4.88 12.55
CA GLU A 335 -11.43 5.93 13.06
C GLU A 335 -10.38 5.37 14.04
N LYS A 336 -10.78 4.50 14.98
CA LYS A 336 -9.85 3.84 15.91
C LYS A 336 -8.89 2.89 15.18
N VAL A 337 -9.36 2.13 14.20
CA VAL A 337 -8.51 1.24 13.38
C VAL A 337 -7.49 2.04 12.56
N ILE A 338 -7.91 3.15 11.94
CA ILE A 338 -7.01 4.08 11.23
C ILE A 338 -5.97 4.65 12.20
N SER A 339 -6.40 5.04 13.41
CA SER A 339 -5.50 5.53 14.47
C SER A 339 -4.41 4.50 14.83
N CYS A 340 -4.76 3.21 14.86
CA CYS A 340 -3.81 2.11 15.08
C CYS A 340 -2.86 1.87 13.90
N ALA A 341 -3.29 2.16 12.67
CA ALA A 341 -2.49 1.97 11.46
C ALA A 341 -1.43 3.06 11.25
N ILE A 342 -1.66 4.28 11.74
CA ILE A 342 -0.75 5.43 11.55
C ILE A 342 0.70 5.14 11.99
N PRO A 343 0.99 4.59 13.19
CA PRO A 343 2.36 4.26 13.59
C PRO A 343 3.03 3.22 12.67
N LEU A 344 2.27 2.24 12.18
CA LEU A 344 2.78 1.23 11.24
C LEU A 344 3.03 1.82 9.85
N TRP A 345 2.19 2.75 9.38
CA TRP A 345 2.43 3.50 8.15
C TRP A 345 3.64 4.42 8.26
N ASN A 346 3.83 5.11 9.39
CA ASN A 346 5.04 5.90 9.64
C ASN A 346 6.29 5.02 9.47
N ARG A 347 6.28 3.81 10.05
CA ARG A 347 7.38 2.84 9.92
C ARG A 347 7.57 2.35 8.48
N THR A 348 6.46 2.02 7.82
CA THR A 348 6.41 1.55 6.42
C THR A 348 7.01 2.58 5.47
N LEU A 349 6.54 3.82 5.53
CA LEU A 349 6.94 4.90 4.63
C LEU A 349 8.35 5.43 4.95
N SER A 350 8.75 5.45 6.23
CA SER A 350 10.14 5.77 6.61
C SER A 350 11.15 4.77 6.05
N SER A 351 10.74 3.52 5.85
CA SER A 351 11.60 2.48 5.27
C SER A 351 11.89 2.73 3.78
N LEU A 352 11.12 3.58 3.11
CA LEU A 352 11.34 3.94 1.71
C LEU A 352 12.45 4.99 1.52
N SER A 353 12.69 5.84 2.54
CA SER A 353 13.76 6.85 2.52
C SER A 353 15.04 6.38 3.21
N ALA A 354 14.98 5.31 4.00
CA ALA A 354 16.14 4.76 4.69
C ALA A 354 17.12 4.05 3.73
N GLU A 355 18.42 4.17 4.01
CA GLU A 355 19.41 3.35 3.33
C GLU A 355 19.17 1.86 3.61
N TYR A 356 19.16 1.07 2.55
CA TYR A 356 18.93 -0.36 2.67
C TYR A 356 20.06 -1.03 3.45
N THR A 357 19.72 -1.64 4.59
CA THR A 357 20.69 -2.46 5.33
C THR A 357 20.78 -3.85 4.72
N ARG A 358 21.91 -4.15 4.08
CA ARG A 358 22.26 -5.52 3.65
C ARG A 358 22.80 -6.31 4.84
N ARG A 359 22.18 -7.45 5.16
CA ARG A 359 22.68 -8.38 6.21
C ARG A 359 23.90 -9.13 5.72
N ILE A 360 23.91 -9.44 4.42
CA ILE A 360 25.02 -10.10 3.74
C ILE A 360 25.50 -9.19 2.59
N ASN A 361 26.70 -8.64 2.74
CA ASN A 361 27.34 -7.88 1.67
C ASN A 361 28.05 -8.84 0.70
N TYR A 362 27.66 -8.80 -0.57
CA TYR A 362 28.32 -9.54 -1.64
C TYR A 362 28.87 -8.59 -2.71
N ASP A 363 29.86 -7.80 -2.33
CA ASP A 363 30.48 -6.79 -3.20
C ASP A 363 31.65 -7.35 -4.03
N ILE A 364 32.15 -8.56 -3.67
CA ILE A 364 33.30 -9.21 -4.32
C ILE A 364 32.96 -10.69 -4.54
N CYS A 365 33.08 -11.15 -5.78
CA CYS A 365 32.97 -12.58 -6.09
C CYS A 365 34.32 -13.28 -5.87
N LEU A 366 34.33 -14.38 -5.12
CA LEU A 366 35.54 -15.16 -4.83
C LEU A 366 35.34 -16.62 -5.20
N ARG A 367 36.29 -17.18 -5.95
CA ARG A 367 36.37 -18.62 -6.23
C ARG A 367 37.29 -19.29 -5.22
N GLU A 368 36.93 -20.49 -4.77
CA GLU A 368 37.74 -21.22 -3.78
C GLU A 368 39.17 -21.46 -4.29
N SER A 369 39.33 -21.75 -5.58
CA SER A 369 40.63 -21.96 -6.21
C SER A 369 41.50 -20.70 -6.32
N SER A 370 40.92 -19.50 -6.19
CA SER A 370 41.66 -18.23 -6.24
C SER A 370 42.22 -17.80 -4.88
N LEU A 371 41.89 -18.53 -3.81
CA LEU A 371 42.32 -18.19 -2.44
C LEU A 371 43.65 -18.89 -2.17
N SER A 372 44.68 -18.12 -1.79
CA SER A 372 45.98 -18.69 -1.43
C SER A 372 45.84 -19.64 -0.24
N PRO A 373 46.53 -20.81 -0.23
CA PRO A 373 46.58 -21.65 0.95
C PRO A 373 47.16 -20.86 2.14
N PRO A 374 46.72 -21.14 3.38
CA PRO A 374 47.29 -20.50 4.56
C PRO A 374 48.82 -20.70 4.56
N ARG A 375 49.59 -19.65 4.87
CA ARG A 375 51.04 -19.79 5.06
C ARG A 375 51.30 -20.85 6.14
N GLU A 376 52.03 -21.91 5.78
CA GLU A 376 52.52 -22.90 6.74
C GLU A 376 53.36 -22.19 7.81
N GLY A 377 52.86 -22.16 9.05
CA GLY A 377 53.51 -21.48 10.18
C GLY A 377 52.56 -20.80 11.16
N ALA A 378 51.31 -20.53 10.79
CA ALA A 378 50.29 -20.04 11.75
C ALA A 378 49.66 -21.22 12.50
N ALA A 379 50.40 -21.79 13.45
CA ALA A 379 49.88 -22.80 14.37
C ALA A 379 48.74 -22.19 15.22
N GLY A 380 47.49 -22.51 14.88
CA GLY A 380 46.33 -22.22 15.73
C GLY A 380 45.00 -21.93 15.04
N THR A 381 44.96 -21.53 13.76
CA THR A 381 43.67 -21.29 13.07
C THR A 381 43.15 -22.59 12.47
N LYS A 382 42.14 -23.19 13.12
CA LYS A 382 41.34 -24.31 12.58
C LYS A 382 40.97 -24.00 11.13
N ASN A 383 41.23 -24.94 10.21
CA ASN A 383 40.74 -24.91 8.83
C ASN A 383 39.20 -24.83 8.83
N THR A 384 38.63 -23.63 8.82
CA THR A 384 37.19 -23.46 8.60
C THR A 384 36.93 -23.75 7.13
N LYS A 385 36.48 -24.98 6.83
CA LYS A 385 36.02 -25.37 5.49
C LYS A 385 34.94 -24.38 5.06
N ARG A 386 35.22 -23.58 4.03
CA ARG A 386 34.30 -22.55 3.54
C ARG A 386 33.16 -23.25 2.81
N SER A 387 31.94 -22.74 2.97
CA SER A 387 30.80 -23.21 2.18
C SER A 387 30.94 -22.66 0.76
N VAL A 388 30.83 -23.54 -0.23
CA VAL A 388 30.98 -23.19 -1.65
C VAL A 388 29.76 -23.64 -2.46
N THR A 389 29.49 -22.94 -3.56
CA THR A 389 28.48 -23.31 -4.54
C THR A 389 28.92 -24.54 -5.33
N LYS A 390 28.04 -25.09 -6.18
CA LYS A 390 28.39 -26.26 -7.02
C LYS A 390 29.50 -25.92 -8.01
N SER A 391 29.58 -24.67 -8.44
CA SER A 391 30.61 -24.18 -9.38
C SER A 391 31.91 -23.72 -8.68
N GLY A 392 32.00 -23.88 -7.35
CA GLY A 392 33.20 -23.57 -6.56
C GLY A 392 33.32 -22.10 -6.14
N TYR A 393 32.22 -21.35 -6.16
CA TYR A 393 32.18 -19.97 -5.64
C TYR A 393 31.96 -19.98 -4.13
N VAL A 394 32.63 -19.09 -3.40
CA VAL A 394 32.45 -18.99 -1.94
C VAL A 394 31.08 -18.39 -1.64
N LEU A 395 30.29 -19.10 -0.82
CA LEU A 395 29.01 -18.60 -0.35
C LEU A 395 29.23 -17.44 0.64
N PRO A 396 28.45 -16.35 0.53
CA PRO A 396 28.64 -15.21 1.40
C PRO A 396 28.09 -15.48 2.80
N GLU A 397 28.80 -14.99 3.80
CA GLU A 397 28.41 -15.06 5.20
C GLU A 397 28.07 -13.66 5.73
N PRO A 398 27.15 -13.54 6.69
CA PRO A 398 26.88 -12.25 7.31
C PRO A 398 28.13 -11.76 8.06
N ARG A 399 28.31 -10.44 8.08
CA ARG A 399 29.30 -9.79 8.95
C ARG A 399 28.84 -9.89 10.41
N LYS A 400 29.69 -9.45 11.35
CA LYS A 400 29.27 -9.29 12.75
C LYS A 400 28.02 -8.42 12.80
N PHE A 401 27.03 -8.82 13.61
CA PHE A 401 25.81 -8.04 13.79
C PHE A 401 26.16 -6.66 14.36
N GLU A 402 25.70 -5.64 13.67
CA GLU A 402 25.72 -4.25 14.11
C GLU A 402 24.28 -3.74 14.04
N PRO A 403 23.73 -3.17 15.13
CA PRO A 403 22.41 -2.59 15.08
C PRO A 403 22.39 -1.47 14.04
N THR A 404 21.69 -1.66 12.94
CA THR A 404 21.44 -0.54 12.03
C THR A 404 20.39 0.38 12.63
N MET A 405 20.62 1.68 12.47
CA MET A 405 19.68 2.69 12.95
C MET A 405 18.30 2.36 12.40
N THR A 406 17.34 2.25 13.31
CA THR A 406 15.94 2.09 12.95
C THR A 406 15.49 3.28 12.10
N PRO A 407 14.86 3.06 10.93
CA PRO A 407 14.34 4.14 10.09
C PRO A 407 13.43 5.14 10.80
N SER A 408 12.79 4.75 11.91
CA SER A 408 11.96 5.65 12.72
C SER A 408 12.75 6.63 13.60
N LEU A 409 14.01 6.33 13.93
CA LEU A 409 14.89 7.15 14.77
C LEU A 409 15.89 7.97 13.94
N SER A 410 15.95 7.79 12.62
CA SER A 410 16.78 8.62 11.76
C SER A 410 16.16 10.02 11.55
N PRO A 411 16.98 11.10 11.52
CA PRO A 411 16.53 12.40 11.05
C PRO A 411 15.84 12.28 9.68
N GLY A 412 14.63 12.80 9.54
CA GLY A 412 13.85 12.70 8.30
C GLY A 412 12.87 11.52 8.21
N SER A 413 12.66 10.77 9.30
CA SER A 413 11.60 9.76 9.37
C SER A 413 10.20 10.36 9.14
N VAL A 414 9.31 9.56 8.57
CA VAL A 414 7.92 9.93 8.30
C VAL A 414 7.14 9.94 9.60
N ASP A 415 6.55 11.09 9.92
CA ASP A 415 5.56 11.25 10.97
C ASP A 415 4.32 11.90 10.35
N LEU A 416 3.35 11.07 9.98
CA LEU A 416 2.14 11.50 9.29
C LEU A 416 1.37 12.56 10.09
N LYS A 417 1.32 12.44 11.42
CA LYS A 417 0.64 13.43 12.27
C LYS A 417 1.38 14.75 12.20
N LYS A 418 2.69 14.75 12.47
CA LYS A 418 3.48 15.99 12.52
C LYS A 418 3.53 16.68 11.16
N GLN A 419 3.66 15.91 10.07
CA GLN A 419 3.85 16.42 8.72
C GLN A 419 2.53 16.89 8.08
N TYR A 420 1.42 16.16 8.29
CA TYR A 420 0.15 16.39 7.59
C TYR A 420 -1.00 16.80 8.51
N ARG A 421 -0.72 17.26 9.74
CA ARG A 421 -1.75 17.75 10.69
C ARG A 421 -2.72 18.73 10.06
N LYS A 422 -2.21 19.67 9.27
CA LYS A 422 -3.00 20.77 8.68
C LYS A 422 -3.85 20.35 7.48
N THR A 423 -3.39 19.37 6.71
CA THR A 423 -4.02 18.93 5.46
C THR A 423 -4.86 17.67 5.63
N GLY A 424 -4.66 16.95 6.73
CA GLY A 424 -5.24 15.63 6.94
C GLY A 424 -4.72 14.58 5.96
N LEU A 425 -5.37 13.44 5.97
CA LEU A 425 -5.11 12.30 5.09
C LEU A 425 -6.32 12.03 4.17
N GLN A 426 -6.10 11.26 3.12
CA GLN A 426 -7.15 10.69 2.27
C GLN A 426 -7.00 9.16 2.30
N LEU A 427 -8.10 8.45 2.59
CA LEU A 427 -8.10 7.00 2.71
C LEU A 427 -9.25 6.37 1.92
N VAL A 428 -8.96 5.28 1.22
CA VAL A 428 -9.99 4.40 0.67
C VAL A 428 -10.18 3.23 1.64
N VAL A 429 -11.43 2.97 2.02
CA VAL A 429 -11.79 1.89 2.96
C VAL A 429 -12.46 0.76 2.20
N LYS A 430 -12.03 -0.48 2.48
CA LYS A 430 -12.65 -1.71 1.95
C LYS A 430 -12.88 -2.71 3.09
N LEU A 431 -14.08 -3.27 3.14
CA LEU A 431 -14.46 -4.36 4.04
C LEU A 431 -14.91 -5.55 3.18
N ALA A 432 -14.21 -6.67 3.33
CA ALA A 432 -14.49 -7.88 2.59
C ALA A 432 -14.32 -9.11 3.48
N ASN A 433 -15.20 -10.08 3.27
CA ASN A 433 -15.17 -11.35 3.96
C ASN A 433 -15.02 -12.48 2.95
N ILE A 434 -14.12 -13.42 3.22
CA ILE A 434 -14.01 -14.67 2.49
C ILE A 434 -14.74 -15.72 3.31
N HIS A 435 -15.72 -16.38 2.71
CA HIS A 435 -16.48 -17.48 3.30
C HIS A 435 -16.21 -18.77 2.53
N LEU A 436 -15.89 -19.82 3.28
CA LEU A 436 -15.70 -21.17 2.77
C LEU A 436 -16.79 -22.07 3.37
N THR A 437 -17.32 -22.96 2.54
CA THR A 437 -18.32 -23.95 2.94
C THR A 437 -17.81 -25.35 2.62
N PRO A 438 -18.38 -26.42 3.21
CA PRO A 438 -18.02 -27.79 2.83
C PRO A 438 -18.11 -28.06 1.32
N GLU A 439 -19.04 -27.41 0.63
CA GLU A 439 -19.24 -27.53 -0.82
C GLU A 439 -18.20 -26.72 -1.62
N LYS A 440 -17.70 -25.61 -1.06
CA LYS A 440 -16.65 -24.77 -1.66
C LYS A 440 -15.51 -24.54 -0.65
N PRO A 441 -14.71 -25.58 -0.35
CA PRO A 441 -13.83 -25.59 0.81
C PRO A 441 -12.49 -24.90 0.58
N LYS A 442 -12.18 -24.46 -0.64
CA LYS A 442 -10.89 -23.89 -1.04
C LYS A 442 -11.05 -22.49 -1.61
N TYR A 443 -10.18 -21.58 -1.20
CA TYR A 443 -9.98 -20.28 -1.83
C TYR A 443 -8.67 -20.31 -2.63
N GLU A 444 -8.73 -19.99 -3.92
CA GLU A 444 -7.60 -20.09 -4.85
C GLU A 444 -6.55 -18.96 -4.71
N GLY A 445 -6.81 -17.97 -3.87
CA GLY A 445 -5.91 -16.81 -3.71
C GLY A 445 -6.17 -15.69 -4.73
N GLY A 446 -5.21 -14.80 -4.86
CA GLY A 446 -5.25 -13.63 -5.74
C GLY A 446 -4.12 -13.60 -6.77
N ALA A 447 -4.27 -12.76 -7.79
CA ALA A 447 -3.19 -12.45 -8.72
C ALA A 447 -2.16 -11.49 -8.10
N TRP A 448 -0.95 -11.48 -8.66
CA TRP A 448 0.04 -10.44 -8.34
C TRP A 448 -0.47 -9.07 -8.76
N HIS A 449 -0.49 -8.13 -7.83
CA HIS A 449 -0.92 -6.76 -8.10
C HIS A 449 -0.33 -5.75 -7.11
N VAL A 450 -0.53 -4.48 -7.44
CA VAL A 450 -0.28 -3.30 -6.59
C VAL A 450 -1.64 -2.64 -6.36
N GLU A 451 -1.84 -1.95 -5.22
CA GLU A 451 -3.16 -1.42 -4.89
C GLU A 451 -3.50 -0.16 -5.70
N GLY A 452 -4.74 -0.11 -6.19
CA GLY A 452 -5.29 1.02 -6.95
C GLY A 452 -4.77 1.12 -8.39
N GLN A 453 -5.02 2.29 -8.98
CA GLN A 453 -4.41 2.81 -10.20
C GLN A 453 -3.73 4.15 -9.88
N LEU A 454 -3.01 4.74 -10.84
CA LEU A 454 -2.33 6.01 -10.61
C LEU A 454 -3.30 7.14 -10.26
N ASN A 455 -4.57 7.10 -10.70
CA ASN A 455 -5.58 8.08 -10.32
C ASN A 455 -5.78 8.18 -8.79
N GLU A 456 -5.57 7.08 -8.06
CA GLU A 456 -5.76 7.05 -6.61
C GLU A 456 -4.51 7.44 -5.81
N HIS A 457 -3.32 7.45 -6.43
CA HIS A 457 -2.05 7.75 -5.77
C HIS A 457 -1.85 7.01 -4.44
N ILE A 458 -2.24 5.73 -4.34
CA ILE A 458 -2.04 4.94 -3.11
C ILE A 458 -0.54 4.78 -2.84
N CYS A 459 -0.07 5.17 -1.67
CA CYS A 459 1.34 5.05 -1.27
C CYS A 459 1.59 3.89 -0.28
N ALA A 460 0.58 3.52 0.51
CA ALA A 460 0.68 2.41 1.46
C ALA A 460 -0.69 1.79 1.74
N THR A 461 -0.67 0.53 2.18
CA THR A 461 -1.85 -0.26 2.52
C THR A 461 -1.75 -0.74 3.95
N ALA A 462 -2.89 -0.82 4.64
CA ALA A 462 -3.03 -1.55 5.90
C ALA A 462 -4.12 -2.62 5.76
N LEU A 463 -3.83 -3.84 6.17
CA LEU A 463 -4.76 -4.95 6.26
C LEU A 463 -4.91 -5.37 7.72
N TYR A 464 -6.14 -5.42 8.20
CA TYR A 464 -6.45 -5.93 9.54
C TYR A 464 -7.41 -7.12 9.47
N TYR A 465 -6.92 -8.26 9.95
CA TYR A 465 -7.63 -9.54 9.95
C TYR A 465 -8.44 -9.65 11.24
N TYR A 466 -9.68 -9.16 11.23
CA TYR A 466 -10.41 -8.94 12.48
C TYR A 466 -11.17 -10.16 12.99
N ASP A 467 -11.45 -11.15 12.13
CA ASP A 467 -12.13 -12.39 12.53
C ASP A 467 -11.75 -13.51 11.54
N SER A 468 -11.25 -14.64 12.05
CA SER A 468 -10.88 -15.79 11.22
C SER A 468 -11.16 -17.09 11.94
N GLN A 469 -11.87 -18.00 11.28
CA GLN A 469 -12.31 -19.24 11.90
C GLN A 469 -12.31 -20.39 10.89
N ASN A 470 -11.88 -21.57 11.35
CA ASN A 470 -11.92 -22.82 10.61
C ASN A 470 -11.26 -22.79 9.21
N ILE A 471 -10.11 -22.11 9.11
CA ILE A 471 -9.30 -22.07 7.90
C ILE A 471 -7.89 -22.57 8.20
N THR A 472 -7.22 -23.12 7.19
CA THR A 472 -5.77 -23.31 7.22
C THR A 472 -5.06 -21.96 7.23
N THR A 473 -3.77 -21.96 7.55
CA THR A 473 -2.97 -20.74 7.65
C THR A 473 -2.94 -19.98 6.33
N SER A 474 -3.55 -18.80 6.29
CA SER A 474 -3.52 -17.90 5.13
C SER A 474 -2.24 -17.06 5.14
N HIS A 475 -1.74 -16.73 3.94
CA HIS A 475 -0.54 -15.91 3.75
C HIS A 475 -0.76 -14.84 2.67
N ILE A 476 -0.01 -13.75 2.78
CA ILE A 476 0.17 -12.76 1.73
C ILE A 476 1.66 -12.75 1.34
N THR A 477 1.94 -13.01 0.07
CA THR A 477 3.31 -13.07 -0.47
C THR A 477 3.62 -11.80 -1.20
N PHE A 478 4.85 -11.32 -1.07
CA PHE A 478 5.32 -10.08 -1.68
C PHE A 478 6.37 -10.36 -2.74
N ARG A 479 6.45 -9.46 -3.72
CA ARG A 479 7.45 -9.44 -4.78
C ARG A 479 7.95 -8.02 -4.97
N GLN A 480 9.26 -7.87 -5.05
CA GLN A 480 9.95 -6.60 -5.24
C GLN A 480 10.70 -6.59 -6.58
N GLN A 481 10.86 -5.42 -7.18
CA GLN A 481 11.88 -5.21 -8.20
C GLN A 481 13.24 -5.01 -7.55
N CYS A 482 14.29 -5.52 -8.18
CA CYS A 482 15.65 -5.43 -7.71
C CYS A 482 16.48 -4.49 -8.59
N VAL A 483 17.47 -3.83 -7.99
CA VAL A 483 18.51 -3.12 -8.73
C VAL A 483 19.18 -4.08 -9.71
N THR A 484 19.24 -3.70 -10.99
CA THR A 484 19.69 -4.56 -12.09
C THR A 484 21.20 -4.62 -12.24
N ASN A 485 21.94 -3.63 -11.71
CA ASN A 485 23.40 -3.56 -11.74
C ASN A 485 23.97 -3.41 -10.32
N PRO A 486 24.09 -4.50 -9.55
CA PRO A 486 24.85 -4.45 -8.31
C PRO A 486 26.32 -4.24 -8.70
N LYS A 487 26.99 -3.25 -8.11
CA LYS A 487 28.42 -2.94 -8.38
C LYS A 487 29.35 -4.03 -7.78
N ILE A 488 29.21 -5.29 -8.20
CA ILE A 488 29.95 -6.45 -7.73
C ILE A 488 31.28 -6.50 -8.49
N LYS A 489 32.40 -6.42 -7.76
CA LYS A 489 33.73 -6.58 -8.33
C LYS A 489 34.01 -8.07 -8.53
N ASN A 490 34.24 -8.49 -9.78
CA ASN A 490 34.71 -9.84 -10.09
C ASN A 490 36.23 -9.82 -10.32
N SER A 491 36.99 -10.59 -9.54
CA SER A 491 38.45 -10.64 -9.63
C SER A 491 38.96 -11.42 -10.86
N HIS A 492 38.11 -12.21 -11.52
CA HIS A 492 38.50 -13.01 -12.67
C HIS A 492 37.39 -13.07 -13.74
N SER A 493 37.55 -12.28 -14.80
CA SER A 493 36.84 -12.37 -16.10
C SER A 493 35.33 -12.11 -16.09
N LYS A 494 34.72 -12.04 -17.28
CA LYS A 494 33.29 -11.80 -17.56
C LYS A 494 32.36 -12.94 -17.09
N ASP A 495 32.81 -13.80 -16.17
CA ASP A 495 32.05 -14.95 -15.68
C ASP A 495 30.88 -14.48 -14.79
N THR A 496 29.66 -14.85 -15.18
CA THR A 496 28.41 -14.51 -14.50
C THR A 496 27.70 -15.73 -13.91
N ASP A 497 28.30 -16.92 -13.99
CA ASP A 497 27.68 -18.20 -13.63
C ASP A 497 27.42 -18.32 -12.12
N PHE A 498 28.08 -17.49 -11.30
CA PHE A 498 27.83 -17.42 -9.86
C PHE A 498 26.49 -16.77 -9.52
N LEU A 499 26.00 -15.82 -10.35
CA LEU A 499 24.83 -15.02 -10.01
C LEU A 499 23.60 -15.88 -9.66
N PRO A 500 23.24 -16.92 -10.45
CA PRO A 500 22.04 -17.69 -10.17
C PRO A 500 22.19 -18.58 -8.93
N GLU A 501 23.41 -18.97 -8.57
CA GLU A 501 23.69 -19.72 -7.35
C GLU A 501 23.66 -18.83 -6.10
N ILE A 502 24.05 -17.54 -6.22
CA ILE A 502 24.09 -16.58 -5.11
C ILE A 502 22.75 -15.89 -4.86
N PHE A 503 22.07 -15.42 -5.92
CA PHE A 503 20.84 -14.61 -5.84
C PHE A 503 19.58 -15.37 -6.26
N GLY A 504 19.73 -16.57 -6.85
CA GLY A 504 18.64 -17.38 -7.36
C GLY A 504 18.34 -17.11 -8.85
N LYS A 505 18.07 -18.18 -9.61
CA LYS A 505 17.80 -18.13 -11.06
C LYS A 505 16.66 -17.18 -11.45
N HIS A 506 15.54 -17.23 -10.73
CA HIS A 506 14.36 -16.40 -11.02
C HIS A 506 14.61 -14.90 -10.81
N THR A 507 15.46 -14.57 -9.85
CA THR A 507 15.84 -13.18 -9.55
C THR A 507 16.49 -12.50 -10.75
N LEU A 508 17.30 -13.25 -11.50
CA LEU A 508 18.11 -12.70 -12.58
C LEU A 508 17.33 -12.53 -13.88
N SER A 509 16.43 -13.46 -14.17
CA SER A 509 15.67 -13.48 -15.44
C SER A 509 14.59 -12.42 -15.53
N SER A 510 14.24 -11.76 -14.42
CA SER A 510 13.17 -10.75 -14.39
C SER A 510 13.48 -9.55 -13.50
N ALA A 511 14.68 -9.51 -12.92
CA ALA A 511 15.06 -8.54 -11.90
C ALA A 511 14.00 -8.39 -10.79
N THR A 512 13.26 -9.47 -10.49
CA THR A 512 12.26 -9.50 -9.42
C THR A 512 12.59 -10.57 -8.41
N GLN A 513 12.31 -10.31 -7.15
CA GLN A 513 12.57 -11.25 -6.07
C GLN A 513 11.35 -11.36 -5.15
N ILE A 514 11.12 -12.56 -4.62
CA ILE A 514 10.13 -12.81 -3.57
C ILE A 514 10.88 -12.72 -2.23
N PRO A 515 10.82 -11.59 -1.50
CA PRO A 515 11.46 -11.45 -0.19
C PRO A 515 10.83 -12.35 0.87
N GLY A 516 9.56 -12.74 0.69
CA GLY A 516 8.87 -13.68 1.57
C GLY A 516 7.36 -13.46 1.62
N SER A 517 6.71 -14.13 2.56
CA SER A 517 5.28 -14.03 2.85
C SER A 517 5.01 -13.71 4.31
N VAL A 518 3.85 -13.14 4.60
CA VAL A 518 3.39 -12.86 5.97
C VAL A 518 2.16 -13.70 6.25
N GLN A 519 2.15 -14.40 7.39
CA GLN A 519 0.98 -15.11 7.86
C GLN A 519 -0.15 -14.14 8.24
N CYS A 520 -1.36 -14.40 7.78
CA CYS A 520 -2.55 -13.56 7.95
C CYS A 520 -3.39 -14.02 9.17
N SER A 521 -2.82 -13.90 10.36
CA SER A 521 -3.49 -14.34 11.61
C SER A 521 -4.57 -13.36 12.08
N GLN A 522 -5.62 -13.87 12.74
CA GLN A 522 -6.60 -13.01 13.41
C GLN A 522 -5.91 -12.07 14.41
N GLY A 523 -6.32 -10.81 14.42
CA GLY A 523 -5.78 -9.76 15.28
C GLY A 523 -4.51 -9.09 14.73
N ARG A 524 -3.96 -9.59 13.61
CA ARG A 524 -2.80 -8.99 12.96
C ARG A 524 -3.20 -7.76 12.14
N LEU A 525 -2.52 -6.66 12.39
CA LEU A 525 -2.46 -5.49 11.52
C LEU A 525 -1.15 -5.54 10.73
N LEU A 526 -1.26 -5.52 9.41
CA LEU A 526 -0.14 -5.58 8.46
C LEU A 526 -0.15 -4.32 7.61
N THR A 527 0.99 -3.66 7.47
CA THR A 527 1.16 -2.53 6.54
C THR A 527 2.31 -2.78 5.58
N PHE A 528 2.19 -2.24 4.38
CA PHE A 528 3.22 -2.33 3.35
C PHE A 528 3.08 -1.18 2.35
N PRO A 529 4.18 -0.77 1.68
CA PRO A 529 4.15 0.31 0.71
C PRO A 529 3.65 -0.17 -0.65
N ASN A 530 3.16 0.76 -1.46
CA ASN A 530 2.71 0.49 -2.83
C ASN A 530 3.89 0.36 -3.84
N THR A 531 5.10 0.10 -3.34
CA THR A 531 6.30 -0.25 -4.13
C THR A 531 6.45 -1.76 -4.32
N LEU A 532 5.68 -2.55 -3.58
CA LEU A 532 5.72 -4.02 -3.62
C LEU A 532 4.49 -4.55 -4.32
N GLN A 533 4.69 -5.50 -5.24
CA GLN A 533 3.59 -6.35 -5.67
C GLN A 533 3.31 -7.38 -4.58
N HIS A 534 2.04 -7.74 -4.45
CA HIS A 534 1.64 -8.76 -3.50
C HIS A 534 0.51 -9.62 -4.07
N ARG A 535 0.29 -10.76 -3.42
CA ARG A 535 -0.86 -11.62 -3.67
C ARG A 535 -1.28 -12.34 -2.40
N VAL A 536 -2.56 -12.64 -2.29
CA VAL A 536 -3.08 -13.56 -1.27
C VAL A 536 -2.83 -14.99 -1.75
N GLU A 537 -2.22 -15.82 -0.91
CA GLU A 537 -2.00 -17.24 -1.22
C GLU A 537 -3.28 -18.06 -1.02
N PRO A 538 -3.40 -19.23 -1.67
CA PRO A 538 -4.52 -20.14 -1.47
C PRO A 538 -4.63 -20.63 -0.02
N PHE A 539 -5.85 -20.86 0.45
CA PHE A 539 -6.12 -21.52 1.73
C PHE A 539 -7.43 -22.31 1.67
N GLU A 540 -7.67 -23.19 2.64
CA GLU A 540 -8.86 -24.05 2.66
C GLU A 540 -9.43 -24.21 4.07
N LEU A 541 -10.57 -24.88 4.20
CA LEU A 541 -11.14 -25.25 5.49
C LEU A 541 -10.19 -26.18 6.27
N ALA A 542 -9.98 -25.89 7.55
CA ALA A 542 -9.21 -26.76 8.45
C ALA A 542 -10.01 -28.03 8.80
N ASP A 543 -11.27 -27.86 9.21
CA ASP A 543 -12.28 -28.91 9.31
C ASP A 543 -13.25 -28.77 8.14
N LYS A 544 -13.09 -29.65 7.14
CA LYS A 544 -13.88 -29.63 5.88
C LYS A 544 -15.37 -29.93 6.09
N SER A 545 -15.78 -30.37 7.28
CA SER A 545 -17.20 -30.63 7.61
C SER A 545 -17.96 -29.37 8.05
N LYS A 546 -17.26 -28.28 8.37
CA LYS A 546 -17.85 -27.05 8.91
C LYS A 546 -17.51 -25.84 8.04
N PRO A 547 -18.36 -24.82 7.99
CA PRO A 547 -18.00 -23.57 7.33
C PRO A 547 -16.84 -22.86 8.05
N GLY A 548 -16.20 -21.94 7.34
CA GLY A 548 -15.11 -21.12 7.85
C GLY A 548 -15.09 -19.75 7.18
N HIS A 549 -14.37 -18.81 7.77
CA HIS A 549 -14.26 -17.46 7.23
C HIS A 549 -12.93 -16.79 7.52
N HIS A 550 -12.63 -15.80 6.70
CA HIS A 550 -11.51 -14.89 6.85
C HIS A 550 -12.00 -13.47 6.56
N LYS A 551 -12.09 -12.62 7.59
CA LYS A 551 -12.67 -11.29 7.48
C LYS A 551 -11.62 -10.19 7.62
N ILE A 552 -11.66 -9.21 6.71
CA ILE A 552 -10.58 -8.24 6.53
C ILE A 552 -11.16 -6.82 6.37
N ILE A 553 -10.55 -5.86 7.06
CA ILE A 553 -10.63 -4.45 6.68
C ILE A 553 -9.32 -4.04 6.03
N ALA A 554 -9.41 -3.44 4.85
CA ALA A 554 -8.29 -2.87 4.11
C ALA A 554 -8.43 -1.34 4.07
N LEU A 555 -7.32 -0.66 4.36
CA LEU A 555 -7.20 0.79 4.32
C LEU A 555 -6.09 1.14 3.32
N PHE A 556 -6.44 1.89 2.29
CA PHE A 556 -5.48 2.34 1.28
C PHE A 556 -5.20 3.82 1.51
N LEU A 557 -3.97 4.15 1.89
CA LEU A 557 -3.53 5.51 2.14
C LEU A 557 -3.16 6.18 0.82
N VAL A 558 -3.88 7.24 0.46
CA VAL A 558 -3.49 8.14 -0.64
C VAL A 558 -2.28 8.94 -0.20
N ASP A 559 -1.32 9.15 -1.10
CA ASP A 559 -0.12 9.93 -0.85
C ASP A 559 -0.47 11.34 -0.31
N PRO A 560 -0.12 11.66 0.94
CA PRO A 560 -0.51 12.94 1.55
C PRO A 560 0.10 14.18 0.89
N HIS A 561 1.09 14.04 0.00
CA HIS A 561 1.66 15.15 -0.75
C HIS A 561 0.77 15.62 -1.91
N ILE A 562 -0.26 14.85 -2.28
CA ILE A 562 -1.22 15.19 -3.34
C ILE A 562 -2.65 15.01 -2.83
N ARG A 563 -3.53 15.93 -3.23
CA ARG A 563 -4.97 15.84 -2.93
C ARG A 563 -5.70 15.44 -4.20
N ILE A 564 -6.48 14.38 -4.13
CA ILE A 564 -7.32 13.92 -5.23
C ILE A 564 -8.80 14.18 -4.95
N ILE A 565 -9.64 14.02 -5.98
CA ILE A 565 -11.11 14.12 -5.84
C ILE A 565 -11.57 13.08 -4.81
N SER A 566 -12.30 13.53 -3.79
CA SER A 566 -12.75 12.71 -2.67
C SER A 566 -14.26 12.75 -2.51
N THR A 567 -14.78 11.94 -1.60
CA THR A 567 -16.18 12.01 -1.12
C THR A 567 -16.52 13.36 -0.47
N ALA A 568 -15.53 14.20 -0.18
CA ALA A 568 -15.77 15.56 0.28
C ALA A 568 -16.08 16.52 -0.89
N ASN A 569 -15.75 16.15 -2.12
CA ASN A 569 -16.01 16.93 -3.33
C ASN A 569 -17.21 16.38 -4.12
N VAL A 570 -17.39 15.06 -4.09
CA VAL A 570 -18.45 14.35 -4.80
C VAL A 570 -19.54 13.96 -3.80
N PRO A 571 -20.79 14.42 -3.97
CA PRO A 571 -21.90 13.95 -3.15
C PRO A 571 -22.15 12.45 -3.32
N PRO A 572 -22.82 11.79 -2.35
CA PRO A 572 -23.17 10.39 -2.48
C PRO A 572 -23.96 10.13 -3.75
N GLN A 573 -23.53 9.10 -4.48
CA GLN A 573 -24.04 8.80 -5.82
C GLN A 573 -25.15 7.74 -5.80
N ARG A 574 -25.67 7.44 -4.60
CA ARG A 574 -26.61 6.35 -4.32
C ARG A 574 -28.05 6.84 -4.40
N ARG A 575 -28.82 6.34 -5.37
CA ARG A 575 -30.24 6.69 -5.54
C ARG A 575 -31.08 6.31 -4.32
N ASP A 576 -30.81 5.16 -3.71
CA ASP A 576 -31.52 4.69 -2.52
C ASP A 576 -31.34 5.63 -1.32
N TRP A 577 -30.13 6.15 -1.10
CA TRP A 577 -29.87 7.12 -0.03
C TRP A 577 -30.58 8.45 -0.28
N TRP A 578 -30.61 8.89 -1.54
CA TRP A 578 -31.28 10.11 -1.93
C TRP A 578 -32.81 10.00 -1.80
N THR A 579 -33.41 8.92 -2.31
CA THR A 579 -34.85 8.65 -2.19
C THR A 579 -35.28 8.62 -0.72
N GLU A 580 -34.58 7.87 0.14
CA GLU A 580 -34.87 7.79 1.57
C GLU A 580 -34.79 9.17 2.24
N HIS A 581 -33.77 9.98 1.88
CA HIS A 581 -33.65 11.31 2.42
C HIS A 581 -34.84 12.20 2.03
N ILE A 582 -35.21 12.25 0.74
CA ILE A 582 -36.34 13.10 0.30
C ILE A 582 -37.65 12.62 0.94
N GLU A 583 -37.87 11.32 1.04
CA GLU A 583 -39.02 10.75 1.76
C GLU A 583 -39.07 11.21 3.22
N SER A 584 -37.93 11.18 3.92
CA SER A 584 -37.82 11.61 5.31
C SER A 584 -38.11 13.11 5.51
N THR A 585 -37.77 13.96 4.53
CA THR A 585 -38.07 15.41 4.58
C THR A 585 -39.54 15.75 4.29
N GLY A 586 -40.31 14.78 3.78
CA GLY A 586 -41.69 15.00 3.32
C GLY A 586 -41.80 15.86 2.06
N ALA A 587 -40.70 16.16 1.37
CA ALA A 587 -40.70 16.98 0.16
C ALA A 587 -41.50 16.32 -0.99
N LEU A 588 -41.49 14.99 -1.10
CA LEU A 588 -42.28 14.26 -2.11
C LEU A 588 -43.79 14.41 -1.92
N LYS A 589 -44.27 14.55 -0.68
CA LYS A 589 -45.70 14.75 -0.40
C LYS A 589 -46.23 16.09 -0.91
N LYS A 590 -45.33 17.02 -1.27
CA LYS A 590 -45.67 18.34 -1.80
C LYS A 590 -45.64 18.41 -3.33
N LEU A 591 -45.24 17.33 -4.01
CA LEU A 591 -45.09 17.30 -5.47
C LEU A 591 -46.20 16.46 -6.12
N PRO A 592 -46.68 16.85 -7.32
CA PRO A 592 -47.56 16.00 -8.13
C PRO A 592 -46.91 14.67 -8.47
N LYS A 593 -47.72 13.61 -8.55
CA LYS A 593 -47.26 12.24 -8.79
C LYS A 593 -46.47 12.14 -10.10
N GLU A 594 -46.83 12.91 -11.11
CA GLU A 594 -46.18 12.95 -12.41
C GLU A 594 -44.75 13.51 -12.32
N ILE A 595 -44.51 14.51 -11.46
CA ILE A 595 -43.16 15.06 -11.23
C ILE A 595 -42.32 14.07 -10.42
N VAL A 596 -42.93 13.40 -9.44
CA VAL A 596 -42.27 12.30 -8.72
C VAL A 596 -41.92 11.19 -9.72
N ASP A 597 -42.85 10.76 -10.57
CA ASP A 597 -42.63 9.73 -11.58
C ASP A 597 -41.65 10.18 -12.67
N MET A 598 -41.51 11.47 -13.00
CA MET A 598 -40.46 11.97 -13.90
C MET A 598 -39.08 12.02 -13.25
N VAL A 599 -39.03 12.30 -11.95
CA VAL A 599 -37.79 12.41 -11.17
C VAL A 599 -37.26 11.02 -10.78
N PHE A 600 -38.15 10.06 -10.55
CA PHE A 600 -37.82 8.69 -10.11
C PHE A 600 -38.09 7.61 -11.18
N GLY A 601 -38.90 7.87 -12.20
CA GLY A 601 -39.32 6.92 -13.24
C GLY A 601 -38.66 7.19 -14.60
N SER A 602 -37.76 6.28 -14.97
CA SER A 602 -37.38 5.85 -16.32
C SER A 602 -37.49 6.83 -17.50
N GLY A 603 -36.35 7.16 -18.14
CA GLY A 603 -36.38 7.36 -19.60
C GLY A 603 -35.27 8.18 -20.26
N SER A 604 -34.53 9.02 -19.55
CA SER A 604 -33.41 9.74 -20.18
C SER A 604 -32.07 9.07 -19.84
N GLN A 605 -31.16 9.00 -20.80
CA GLN A 605 -29.81 8.44 -20.66
C GLN A 605 -28.92 9.19 -19.63
N LEU A 606 -29.48 10.10 -18.82
CA LEU A 606 -28.82 10.89 -17.78
C LEU A 606 -29.22 10.35 -16.39
N ASP A 607 -28.74 9.13 -16.13
CA ASP A 607 -29.14 8.22 -15.06
C ASP A 607 -28.36 8.49 -13.75
N PHE A 608 -28.56 9.64 -13.09
CA PHE A 608 -27.91 10.05 -11.82
C PHE A 608 -28.92 10.64 -10.82
N PRO A 609 -28.87 10.32 -9.50
CA PRO A 609 -27.94 9.39 -8.84
C PRO A 609 -28.09 7.94 -9.33
N PHE A 610 -27.05 7.11 -9.16
CA PHE A 610 -27.02 5.75 -9.69
C PHE A 610 -27.90 4.79 -8.88
N SER A 611 -28.64 3.93 -9.58
CA SER A 611 -29.26 2.75 -8.95
C SER A 611 -28.20 1.68 -8.62
N MET A 612 -28.57 0.70 -7.80
CA MET A 612 -27.69 -0.42 -7.47
C MET A 612 -27.33 -1.27 -8.71
N GLU A 613 -28.27 -1.43 -9.64
CA GLU A 613 -28.07 -2.15 -10.90
C GLU A 613 -27.06 -1.44 -11.79
N VAL A 614 -27.18 -0.11 -11.93
CA VAL A 614 -26.22 0.73 -12.66
C VAL A 614 -24.84 0.64 -12.01
N ALA A 615 -24.77 0.77 -10.68
CA ALA A 615 -23.50 0.69 -9.96
C ALA A 615 -22.82 -0.69 -10.09
N LYS A 616 -23.58 -1.79 -10.06
CA LYS A 616 -23.05 -3.13 -10.29
C LYS A 616 -22.53 -3.32 -11.71
N ARG A 617 -23.19 -2.77 -12.74
CA ARG A 617 -22.69 -2.77 -14.12
C ARG A 617 -21.37 -1.99 -14.25
N LEU A 618 -21.35 -0.75 -13.74
CA LEU A 618 -20.14 0.08 -13.72
C LEU A 618 -18.98 -0.58 -12.98
N ARG A 619 -19.25 -1.30 -11.89
CA ARG A 619 -18.24 -2.08 -11.18
C ARG A 619 -17.63 -3.16 -12.05
N VAL A 620 -18.43 -3.91 -12.82
CA VAL A 620 -17.91 -4.95 -13.73
C VAL A 620 -16.99 -4.31 -14.77
N GLU A 621 -17.38 -3.17 -15.34
CA GLU A 621 -16.55 -2.41 -16.29
C GLU A 621 -15.23 -1.94 -15.65
N LEU A 622 -15.28 -1.34 -14.46
CA LEU A 622 -14.10 -0.93 -13.70
C LEU A 622 -13.17 -2.12 -13.37
N MET A 623 -13.74 -3.27 -13.00
CA MET A 623 -12.95 -4.47 -12.72
C MET A 623 -12.31 -5.06 -13.97
N ALA A 624 -12.98 -5.00 -15.12
CA ALA A 624 -12.39 -5.41 -16.40
C ALA A 624 -11.20 -4.51 -16.77
N GLU A 625 -11.37 -3.18 -16.64
CA GLU A 625 -10.29 -2.21 -16.85
C GLU A 625 -9.10 -2.47 -15.92
N ARG A 626 -9.35 -2.71 -14.63
CA ARG A 626 -8.31 -3.02 -13.65
C ARG A 626 -7.59 -4.33 -13.94
N THR A 627 -8.31 -5.38 -14.32
CA THR A 627 -7.70 -6.67 -14.67
C THR A 627 -6.74 -6.53 -15.86
N ALA A 628 -7.15 -5.78 -16.89
CA ALA A 628 -6.29 -5.49 -18.03
C ALA A 628 -5.02 -4.73 -17.59
N ARG A 629 -5.17 -3.70 -16.76
CA ARG A 629 -4.05 -2.92 -16.22
C ARG A 629 -3.11 -3.71 -15.33
N VAL A 630 -3.63 -4.60 -14.49
CA VAL A 630 -2.81 -5.49 -13.64
C VAL A 630 -1.96 -6.42 -14.50
N THR A 631 -2.53 -6.95 -15.59
CA THR A 631 -1.79 -7.84 -16.51
C THR A 631 -0.64 -7.09 -17.20
N GLU A 632 -0.92 -5.87 -17.66
CA GLU A 632 0.07 -4.99 -18.27
C GLU A 632 1.18 -4.62 -17.26
N GLN A 633 0.79 -4.22 -16.05
CA GLN A 633 1.70 -3.85 -14.98
C GLN A 633 2.54 -5.03 -14.49
N ASP A 634 2.00 -6.27 -14.42
CA ASP A 634 2.79 -7.47 -14.12
C ASP A 634 3.91 -7.68 -15.13
N ARG A 635 3.59 -7.55 -16.42
CA ARG A 635 4.57 -7.66 -17.51
C ARG A 635 5.66 -6.61 -17.34
N HIS A 636 5.30 -5.36 -17.07
CA HIS A 636 6.26 -4.27 -16.87
C HIS A 636 7.11 -4.45 -15.62
N PHE A 637 6.49 -4.88 -14.52
CA PHE A 637 7.17 -5.12 -13.25
C PHE A 637 8.28 -6.18 -13.40
N ARG A 638 8.14 -7.10 -14.36
CA ARG A 638 9.06 -8.21 -14.63
C ARG A 638 9.92 -8.03 -15.89
N HIS A 639 9.82 -6.88 -16.58
CA HIS A 639 10.43 -6.71 -17.90
C HIS A 639 11.96 -6.54 -17.85
N ARG A 640 12.50 -6.10 -16.70
CA ARG A 640 13.93 -5.84 -16.55
C ARG A 640 14.73 -7.14 -16.38
N GLU A 641 15.95 -7.15 -16.90
CA GLU A 641 16.90 -8.23 -16.68
C GLU A 641 18.10 -7.73 -15.88
N PHE A 642 18.71 -8.64 -15.12
CA PHE A 642 19.91 -8.32 -14.35
C PHE A 642 21.12 -8.21 -15.28
N SER A 643 21.88 -7.12 -15.22
CA SER A 643 23.04 -6.88 -16.08
C SER A 643 24.25 -6.43 -15.26
N LEU A 644 25.38 -7.11 -15.45
CA LEU A 644 26.69 -6.70 -14.95
C LEU A 644 27.52 -5.94 -16.01
N ARG A 645 26.95 -5.61 -17.17
CA ARG A 645 27.68 -4.87 -18.22
C ARG A 645 27.76 -3.39 -17.82
N GLU A 646 28.97 -2.84 -17.82
CA GLU A 646 29.18 -1.40 -17.74
C GLU A 646 28.54 -0.74 -18.97
N HIS A 647 27.71 0.29 -18.76
CA HIS A 647 27.21 1.17 -19.82
C HIS A 647 28.13 2.37 -19.96
#